data_AF-A0A378TVD2-F1
#
_entry.id   AF-A0A378TVD2-F1
#
_cell.length_a   1.000
_cell.length_b   1.000
_cell.length_c   1.000
_cell.angle_alpha   90.00
_cell.angle_beta   90.00
_cell.angle_gamma   90.00
#
_symmetry.space_group_name_H-M   'P 1'
#
loop_
_entity.id
_entity.type
_entity.pdbx_description
1 polymer ?
#
loop_
_entity_poly.entity_id
_entity_poly.type
_entity_poly.pdbx_seq_one_letter_code
_entity_poly.pdbx_strand_id
1 'polypeptide(L)'
;MTKRTKLNKSDLKIYPSERLTDNDDGGGLALGTPLTGADNELFDPISSIQRINGGMMTRLVYAGVQRADDEPLLGAFTAITKPPKDPSVSYLLTRANKFGEVRGEIIKSIEAYSVATIESRMTLLSTQSKNSRIVQAYQTVGEPLPLVGDVYCLRQDKRGYETAEQYIKVISVSSEERTFYAGEKSFNKTVIKMEISQPLEHSFVGVEYPVQGHTDAPCKIRETHVADAGQYYGIKPLAKAIKAGMMSVQVPSLMEKLVPTTQSETLLTDLTASGLTTALFDGAKESITLTINSTQNSLYTGSAILPNSLIISTNGDNITDADGTLTQNGQAVGAVDYASGLATFNSTYVRTATFTPASSADVVSDTAKIIVSENNRSQNYIVNLPNPSNVSVQYRSQGKWYRLTQGSQTHGSINLNPQTGTLSITCSELPDIGSAIVIYWGSSATFIKRADLVPSVKSVIRLPTTPDPSSITLSWSGGSATVNAQGVISGDVTGRYIDGVLTLDSAIKGVTVGYNTGDKITQNHPTPARDLQGNVSIDIGDFVAGTLQLTYPLTVEGYDEIALGAVISTSGRKGRNTTQSGDGSHGTYGAGTVFITLTDDGKGNLIDSHGKTVGTVKNGKALFNPDATVSIPKANYTKDKIGEKVYSQTATELTWNNITYATKTYQDIYRTSFAGFDYVPAGATLASNAVITASYYDTHPATAKSEPLAVSTSIKFVINTGELITPNSVRFTMNGKSYFDKDGSIYTNLNTATGQADKVGSIDYSTGELILSDPIGAVSVQSLTTSVNANRTDSISFITPSAPIRPSSLTISATTLDGKKITATANAKGEFEGEYISGLVDVEYGLASVKFGKWVAVAGNEGEGWYNADAVVDGQIFKPTHVFSSSITYSAVAYSYLPVDSTTIRIDTVRLPQDGRVPIFRRGDTILITNSLKQELGSAHKAGQTIQLDRTDLDRLCITDNNGKAVNAELWDYDLEAGSITWTSPLDLSAYALPLHATCTWEEKNRIQGVDIDGTLTLIFPTKRDYPLEGTYVASVLIGGNLQVRASVPFTQRNWTNVWQDTRIGDEPLNRLNVKDYPIILTDDGAIEEKWLIKFTSSSQFELYGQTLGFVLKTDTLQDLAPINPATKKPYFTIPREAFGTDTPWSVQEVVRFNTWGTLLPVWVICAVQPSADNPKGSDGYTQVLFGDTIEN
;
A
#
# COMPACT_ATOMS: atom_id res chain seq x y z
N MET A 1 -26.65 9.08 59.46
CA MET A 1 -27.70 8.71 58.50
C MET A 1 -27.07 7.72 57.54
N THR A 2 -27.56 6.48 57.51
CA THR A 2 -27.01 5.43 56.65
C THR A 2 -27.39 5.76 55.22
N LYS A 3 -26.40 6.17 54.41
CA LYS A 3 -26.58 6.37 52.98
C LYS A 3 -27.12 5.07 52.39
N ARG A 4 -28.31 5.10 51.78
CA ARG A 4 -28.85 3.91 51.13
C ARG A 4 -29.20 4.23 49.69
N THR A 5 -28.49 3.54 48.79
CA THR A 5 -28.77 3.52 47.37
C THR A 5 -30.19 3.01 47.15
N LYS A 6 -31.06 3.80 46.49
CA LYS A 6 -32.45 3.41 46.25
C LYS A 6 -32.54 2.25 45.26
N LEU A 7 -31.89 2.36 44.10
CA LEU A 7 -31.78 1.29 43.11
C LEU A 7 -30.54 0.44 43.39
N ASN A 8 -30.71 -0.88 43.44
CA ASN A 8 -29.59 -1.81 43.62
C ASN A 8 -29.52 -2.83 42.49
N LYS A 9 -28.40 -3.57 42.40
CA LYS A 9 -28.13 -4.50 41.29
C LYS A 9 -29.25 -5.53 41.09
N SER A 10 -29.95 -5.93 42.16
CA SER A 10 -31.10 -6.83 42.09
C SER A 10 -32.26 -6.27 41.26
N ASP A 11 -32.40 -4.96 41.20
CA ASP A 11 -33.46 -4.27 40.45
C ASP A 11 -33.15 -4.19 38.95
N LEU A 12 -31.88 -4.32 38.55
CA LEU A 12 -31.46 -4.26 37.16
C LEU A 12 -31.56 -5.65 36.52
N LYS A 13 -32.43 -5.79 35.52
CA LYS A 13 -32.73 -7.06 34.87
C LYS A 13 -32.53 -6.99 33.36
N ILE A 14 -32.23 -8.16 32.78
CA ILE A 14 -32.28 -8.37 31.34
C ILE A 14 -33.37 -9.41 31.06
N TYR A 15 -34.34 -9.03 30.24
CA TYR A 15 -35.47 -9.87 29.86
C TYR A 15 -35.28 -10.43 28.44
N PRO A 16 -35.66 -11.69 28.18
CA PRO A 16 -35.72 -12.22 26.83
C PRO A 16 -36.92 -11.65 26.07
N SER A 17 -36.82 -11.59 24.75
CA SER A 17 -37.98 -11.39 23.88
C SER A 17 -38.88 -12.64 23.82
N GLU A 18 -40.12 -12.49 23.36
CA GLU A 18 -41.10 -13.57 23.13
C GLU A 18 -40.52 -14.79 22.41
N ARG A 19 -39.66 -14.57 21.41
CA ARG A 19 -39.06 -15.64 20.60
C ARG A 19 -37.55 -15.50 20.54
N LEU A 20 -36.83 -16.44 21.16
CA LEU A 20 -35.38 -16.55 21.09
C LEU A 20 -34.95 -17.50 19.94
N THR A 21 -35.35 -17.19 18.71
CA THR A 21 -35.06 -18.01 17.53
C THR A 21 -34.28 -17.22 16.48
N ASP A 22 -33.52 -17.92 15.63
CA ASP A 22 -32.84 -17.33 14.46
C ASP A 22 -33.74 -17.29 13.20
N ASN A 23 -35.05 -17.40 13.36
CA ASN A 23 -36.01 -17.26 12.27
C ASN A 23 -36.37 -15.78 12.07
N ASP A 24 -36.92 -15.41 10.91
CA ASP A 24 -37.29 -14.01 10.61
C ASP A 24 -38.29 -13.41 11.61
N ASP A 25 -39.09 -14.26 12.27
CA ASP A 25 -40.05 -13.86 13.31
C ASP A 25 -39.48 -13.86 14.74
N GLY A 26 -38.19 -14.18 14.92
CA GLY A 26 -37.49 -14.08 16.21
C GLY A 26 -37.50 -12.65 16.75
N GLY A 27 -37.46 -12.45 18.07
CA GLY A 27 -37.68 -11.15 18.70
C GLY A 27 -39.11 -11.00 19.24
N GLY A 28 -39.68 -9.80 19.14
CA GLY A 28 -41.00 -9.47 19.71
C GLY A 28 -40.92 -8.84 21.10
N LEU A 29 -42.05 -8.76 21.80
CA LEU A 29 -42.17 -8.06 23.08
C LEU A 29 -41.34 -8.72 24.20
N ALA A 30 -41.09 -7.99 25.28
CA ALA A 30 -40.38 -8.52 26.44
C ALA A 30 -41.25 -9.52 27.22
N LEU A 31 -40.67 -10.64 27.65
CA LEU A 31 -41.31 -11.56 28.59
C LEU A 31 -41.16 -11.04 30.04
N GLY A 32 -42.12 -11.38 30.91
CA GLY A 32 -42.10 -10.95 32.33
C GLY A 32 -41.07 -11.64 33.22
N THR A 33 -40.43 -12.72 32.72
CA THR A 33 -39.43 -13.48 33.49
C THR A 33 -38.02 -13.06 33.04
N PRO A 34 -37.17 -12.52 33.93
CA PRO A 34 -35.81 -12.13 33.57
C PRO A 34 -34.92 -13.34 33.33
N LEU A 35 -33.85 -13.15 32.55
CA LEU A 35 -32.80 -14.14 32.36
C LEU A 35 -32.11 -14.46 33.71
N THR A 36 -31.80 -15.73 33.91
CA THR A 36 -31.14 -16.25 35.11
C THR A 36 -29.61 -16.20 35.00
N GLY A 37 -29.08 -16.12 33.78
CA GLY A 37 -27.65 -16.22 33.48
C GLY A 37 -27.15 -17.66 33.36
N ALA A 38 -28.06 -18.62 33.16
CA ALA A 38 -27.71 -20.02 32.96
C ALA A 38 -27.03 -20.25 31.60
N ASP A 39 -26.18 -21.28 31.53
CA ASP A 39 -25.51 -21.66 30.28
C ASP A 39 -26.54 -21.98 29.19
N ASN A 40 -26.32 -21.40 28.00
CA ASN A 40 -27.19 -21.56 26.82
C ASN A 40 -28.65 -21.10 27.01
N GLU A 41 -28.91 -20.18 27.94
CA GLU A 41 -30.25 -19.63 28.15
C GLU A 41 -30.69 -18.67 27.03
N LEU A 42 -29.74 -17.86 26.51
CA LEU A 42 -30.03 -16.89 25.45
C LEU A 42 -29.72 -17.42 24.04
N PHE A 43 -28.59 -18.13 23.90
CA PHE A 43 -28.14 -18.72 22.64
C PHE A 43 -28.07 -20.23 22.79
N ASP A 44 -28.47 -20.95 21.75
CA ASP A 44 -28.29 -22.39 21.66
C ASP A 44 -26.79 -22.76 21.59
N PRO A 45 -26.40 -23.97 21.99
CA PRO A 45 -25.04 -24.45 21.81
C PRO A 45 -24.59 -24.38 20.34
N ILE A 46 -23.36 -23.91 20.10
CA ILE A 46 -22.78 -23.85 18.76
C ILE A 46 -22.67 -25.26 18.19
N SER A 47 -23.38 -25.54 17.11
CA SER A 47 -23.37 -26.84 16.46
C SER A 47 -22.07 -27.12 15.70
N SER A 48 -21.71 -28.40 15.52
CA SER A 48 -20.53 -28.80 14.75
C SER A 48 -20.56 -28.30 13.30
N ILE A 49 -21.75 -28.16 12.71
CA ILE A 49 -21.89 -27.64 11.35
C ILE A 49 -21.67 -26.13 11.27
N GLN A 50 -22.15 -25.37 12.26
CA GLN A 50 -21.84 -23.94 12.39
C GLN A 50 -20.34 -23.71 12.69
N ARG A 51 -19.69 -24.65 13.37
CA ARG A 51 -18.24 -24.62 13.59
C ARG A 51 -17.47 -24.76 12.28
N ILE A 52 -17.90 -25.65 11.37
CA ILE A 52 -17.22 -25.89 10.09
C ILE A 52 -17.53 -24.80 9.07
N ASN A 53 -18.80 -24.39 8.95
CA ASN A 53 -19.25 -23.46 7.91
C ASN A 53 -19.24 -22.00 8.37
N GLY A 54 -19.09 -21.75 9.67
CA GLY A 54 -19.37 -20.46 10.28
C GLY A 54 -20.88 -20.27 10.54
N GLY A 55 -21.22 -19.30 11.38
CA GLY A 55 -22.61 -18.98 11.72
C GLY A 55 -22.78 -17.57 12.26
N MET A 56 -23.98 -17.01 12.09
CA MET A 56 -24.41 -15.77 12.74
C MET A 56 -25.75 -16.01 13.42
N MET A 57 -25.87 -15.60 14.68
CA MET A 57 -27.09 -15.69 15.47
C MET A 57 -27.43 -14.33 16.05
N THR A 58 -28.72 -14.01 16.17
CA THR A 58 -29.16 -12.73 16.74
C THR A 58 -30.31 -12.94 17.73
N ARG A 59 -30.24 -12.28 18.89
CA ARG A 59 -31.26 -12.38 19.95
C ARG A 59 -31.60 -10.98 20.47
N LEU A 60 -32.89 -10.66 20.55
CA LEU A 60 -33.36 -9.43 21.16
C LEU A 60 -33.50 -9.62 22.67
N VAL A 61 -32.94 -8.70 23.43
CA VAL A 61 -33.07 -8.63 24.88
C VAL A 61 -33.50 -7.23 25.31
N TYR A 62 -34.09 -7.14 26.49
CA TYR A 62 -34.55 -5.89 27.08
C TYR A 62 -33.86 -5.66 28.40
N ALA A 63 -32.97 -4.68 28.48
CA ALA A 63 -32.32 -4.29 29.72
C ALA A 63 -33.14 -3.18 30.41
N GLY A 64 -33.55 -3.36 31.66
CA GLY A 64 -34.30 -2.33 32.36
C GLY A 64 -34.37 -2.52 33.87
N VAL A 65 -35.27 -1.76 34.48
CA VAL A 65 -35.44 -1.69 35.94
C VAL A 65 -36.71 -2.45 36.34
N GLN A 66 -36.63 -3.23 37.41
CA GLN A 66 -37.75 -3.96 37.98
C GLN A 66 -38.01 -3.51 39.41
N ARG A 67 -38.93 -2.55 39.60
CA ARG A 67 -39.33 -2.04 40.92
C ARG A 67 -40.79 -1.64 41.00
N ALA A 68 -41.30 -1.61 42.22
CA ALA A 68 -42.68 -1.21 42.52
C ALA A 68 -42.88 0.31 42.64
N ASP A 69 -41.90 1.12 42.25
CA ASP A 69 -41.92 2.59 42.21
C ASP A 69 -41.47 3.12 40.84
N ASP A 70 -41.37 4.44 40.68
CA ASP A 70 -40.99 5.15 39.45
C ASP A 70 -39.59 5.79 39.53
N GLU A 71 -38.71 5.23 40.37
CA GLU A 71 -37.37 5.77 40.61
C GLU A 71 -36.51 5.66 39.34
N PRO A 72 -36.05 6.80 38.76
CA PRO A 72 -35.35 6.77 37.48
C PRO A 72 -33.94 6.19 37.60
N LEU A 73 -33.55 5.36 36.63
CA LEU A 73 -32.15 5.03 36.39
C LEU A 73 -31.55 6.06 35.43
N LEU A 74 -30.66 6.90 35.95
CA LEU A 74 -30.10 8.04 35.22
C LEU A 74 -28.90 7.61 34.36
N GLY A 75 -28.78 8.18 33.16
CA GLY A 75 -27.62 7.95 32.29
C GLY A 75 -27.38 6.47 31.97
N ALA A 76 -28.43 5.68 31.83
CA ALA A 76 -28.33 4.24 31.66
C ALA A 76 -27.64 3.87 30.35
N PHE A 77 -26.87 2.80 30.39
CA PHE A 77 -26.20 2.25 29.22
C PHE A 77 -25.91 0.76 29.40
N THR A 78 -25.72 0.04 28.30
CA THR A 78 -25.29 -1.36 28.33
C THR A 78 -23.94 -1.52 27.63
N ALA A 79 -23.12 -2.43 28.14
CA ALA A 79 -21.86 -2.80 27.52
C ALA A 79 -21.55 -4.28 27.74
N ILE A 80 -20.74 -4.85 26.85
CA ILE A 80 -20.12 -6.16 27.09
C ILE A 80 -18.89 -5.92 27.96
N THR A 81 -18.83 -6.50 29.15
CA THR A 81 -17.72 -6.30 30.12
C THR A 81 -16.74 -7.46 30.15
N LYS A 82 -17.08 -8.58 29.48
CA LYS A 82 -16.19 -9.73 29.33
C LYS A 82 -16.41 -10.38 27.96
N PRO A 83 -15.37 -10.53 27.14
CA PRO A 83 -15.45 -11.21 25.84
C PRO A 83 -15.47 -12.75 26.02
N PRO A 84 -15.83 -13.50 24.97
CA PRO A 84 -15.60 -14.95 24.93
C PRO A 84 -14.09 -15.27 24.98
N LYS A 85 -13.77 -16.46 25.48
CA LYS A 85 -12.41 -17.02 25.51
C LYS A 85 -12.00 -17.57 24.15
N ASP A 86 -12.93 -18.10 23.38
CA ASP A 86 -12.70 -18.64 22.03
C ASP A 86 -12.58 -17.48 21.01
N PRO A 87 -11.40 -17.25 20.40
CA PRO A 87 -11.19 -16.15 19.46
C PRO A 87 -11.94 -16.34 18.12
N SER A 88 -12.52 -17.52 17.89
CA SER A 88 -13.40 -17.77 16.74
C SER A 88 -14.82 -17.24 16.96
N VAL A 89 -15.21 -16.90 18.19
CA VAL A 89 -16.53 -16.39 18.55
C VAL A 89 -16.44 -14.90 18.90
N SER A 90 -17.45 -14.13 18.50
CA SER A 90 -17.53 -12.70 18.79
C SER A 90 -18.97 -12.32 19.11
N TYR A 91 -19.12 -11.33 20.01
CA TYR A 91 -20.42 -10.79 20.39
C TYR A 91 -20.44 -9.28 20.16
N LEU A 92 -21.53 -8.80 19.59
CA LEU A 92 -21.80 -7.39 19.34
C LEU A 92 -23.17 -7.00 19.89
N LEU A 93 -23.31 -5.75 20.30
CA LEU A 93 -24.60 -5.14 20.62
C LEU A 93 -24.98 -4.14 19.54
N THR A 94 -26.26 -4.08 19.20
CA THR A 94 -26.84 -2.98 18.41
C THR A 94 -28.21 -2.60 18.97
N ARG A 95 -28.61 -1.34 18.80
CA ARG A 95 -29.90 -0.86 19.31
C ARG A 95 -31.03 -1.33 18.40
N ALA A 96 -32.15 -1.77 18.97
CA ALA A 96 -33.35 -2.01 18.17
C ALA A 96 -33.93 -0.69 17.63
N ASN A 97 -34.50 -0.72 16.42
CA ASN A 97 -35.12 0.47 15.82
C ASN A 97 -36.47 0.82 16.45
N LYS A 98 -37.14 -0.18 17.04
CA LYS A 98 -38.43 -0.04 17.72
C LYS A 98 -38.58 -1.07 18.83
N PHE A 99 -39.51 -0.79 19.75
CA PHE A 99 -39.94 -1.77 20.75
C PHE A 99 -40.63 -2.96 20.06
N GLY A 100 -40.31 -4.19 20.45
CA GLY A 100 -40.88 -5.40 19.84
C GLY A 100 -40.38 -5.71 18.41
N GLU A 101 -39.21 -5.18 18.01
CA GLU A 101 -38.62 -5.47 16.70
C GLU A 101 -38.41 -6.97 16.48
N VAL A 102 -38.57 -7.42 15.23
CA VAL A 102 -38.32 -8.82 14.85
C VAL A 102 -37.04 -8.95 14.02
N ARG A 103 -36.48 -10.16 13.99
CA ARG A 103 -35.19 -10.47 13.36
C ARG A 103 -35.16 -10.06 11.89
N GLY A 104 -36.22 -10.33 11.14
CA GLY A 104 -36.31 -9.98 9.72
C GLY A 104 -36.26 -8.47 9.45
N GLU A 105 -36.54 -7.62 10.44
CA GLU A 105 -36.43 -6.16 10.33
C GLU A 105 -35.01 -5.67 10.65
N ILE A 106 -34.39 -6.17 11.72
CA ILE A 106 -33.02 -5.77 12.08
C ILE A 106 -32.01 -6.32 11.06
N ILE A 107 -32.21 -7.52 10.52
CA ILE A 107 -31.29 -8.10 9.52
C ILE A 107 -31.23 -7.23 8.27
N LYS A 108 -32.36 -6.72 7.78
CA LYS A 108 -32.40 -5.76 6.66
C LYS A 108 -31.61 -4.47 6.97
N SER A 109 -31.61 -4.04 8.22
CA SER A 109 -30.83 -2.88 8.67
C SER A 109 -29.34 -3.19 8.72
N ILE A 110 -28.95 -4.39 9.17
CA ILE A 110 -27.55 -4.87 9.19
C ILE A 110 -27.02 -5.04 7.76
N GLU A 111 -27.82 -5.62 6.86
CA GLU A 111 -27.52 -5.78 5.43
C GLU A 111 -27.40 -4.44 4.70
N ALA A 112 -27.93 -3.35 5.27
CA ALA A 112 -27.92 -2.03 4.65
C ALA A 112 -26.56 -1.31 4.64
N TYR A 113 -25.46 -2.05 4.83
CA TYR A 113 -24.10 -1.52 4.94
C TYR A 113 -23.60 -0.78 3.68
N SER A 114 -23.99 -1.21 2.48
CA SER A 114 -23.61 -0.54 1.23
C SER A 114 -24.86 -0.05 0.48
N VAL A 115 -24.86 1.20 0.00
CA VAL A 115 -25.99 1.82 -0.70
C VAL A 115 -25.59 2.25 -2.11
N ALA A 116 -26.46 1.99 -3.09
CA ALA A 116 -26.27 2.36 -4.49
C ALA A 116 -26.20 3.89 -4.70
N THR A 117 -25.26 4.33 -5.53
CA THR A 117 -24.96 5.75 -5.79
C THR A 117 -25.21 6.11 -7.26
N ILE A 118 -24.16 6.48 -7.99
CA ILE A 118 -24.16 6.84 -9.40
C ILE A 118 -24.10 5.59 -10.29
N GLU A 119 -24.42 5.79 -11.56
CA GLU A 119 -24.24 4.75 -12.59
C GLU A 119 -22.74 4.50 -12.78
N SER A 120 -22.35 3.22 -12.81
CA SER A 120 -20.98 2.78 -13.07
C SER A 120 -20.61 3.07 -14.52
N ARG A 121 -19.30 3.16 -14.79
CA ARG A 121 -18.75 3.18 -16.16
C ARG A 121 -19.07 1.94 -16.99
N MET A 122 -19.49 0.86 -16.35
CA MET A 122 -19.85 -0.40 -17.00
C MET A 122 -21.30 -0.38 -17.44
N THR A 123 -21.54 -0.73 -18.70
CA THR A 123 -22.89 -0.96 -19.22
C THR A 123 -23.19 -2.46 -19.25
N LEU A 124 -24.32 -2.87 -18.67
CA LEU A 124 -24.74 -4.27 -18.67
C LEU A 124 -24.93 -4.76 -20.11
N LEU A 125 -24.33 -5.91 -20.44
CA LEU A 125 -24.36 -6.50 -21.78
C LEU A 125 -25.28 -7.73 -21.80
N SER A 126 -26.16 -7.82 -22.78
CA SER A 126 -27.15 -8.89 -22.94
C SER A 126 -28.09 -9.05 -21.73
N THR A 127 -28.96 -10.06 -21.77
CA THR A 127 -29.81 -10.44 -20.64
C THR A 127 -29.04 -11.35 -19.70
N GLN A 128 -28.92 -10.94 -18.44
CA GLN A 128 -28.38 -11.76 -17.36
C GLN A 128 -29.54 -12.49 -16.68
N SER A 129 -29.64 -13.80 -16.93
CA SER A 129 -30.76 -14.60 -16.45
C SER A 129 -30.73 -14.81 -14.94
N LYS A 130 -31.92 -14.90 -14.33
CA LYS A 130 -32.12 -15.43 -12.99
C LYS A 130 -31.32 -16.74 -12.80
N ASN A 131 -30.74 -16.89 -11.60
CA ASN A 131 -29.82 -17.94 -11.16
C ASN A 131 -28.40 -17.91 -11.77
N SER A 132 -28.09 -16.98 -12.67
CA SER A 132 -26.71 -16.82 -13.17
C SER A 132 -25.78 -16.32 -12.07
N ARG A 133 -24.54 -16.84 -12.04
CA ARG A 133 -23.42 -16.31 -11.24
C ARG A 133 -22.42 -15.52 -12.08
N ILE A 134 -22.74 -15.32 -13.36
CA ILE A 134 -21.92 -14.52 -14.28
C ILE A 134 -22.75 -13.32 -14.68
N VAL A 135 -22.15 -12.15 -14.57
CA VAL A 135 -22.66 -10.88 -15.06
C VAL A 135 -21.70 -10.36 -16.12
N GLN A 136 -22.19 -10.08 -17.32
CA GLN A 136 -21.39 -9.49 -18.39
C GLN A 136 -21.69 -8.01 -18.55
N ALA A 137 -20.64 -7.23 -18.70
CA ALA A 137 -20.72 -5.82 -18.99
C ALA A 137 -19.67 -5.43 -20.04
N TYR A 138 -19.74 -4.21 -20.55
CA TYR A 138 -18.65 -3.65 -21.34
C TYR A 138 -18.33 -2.23 -20.89
N GLN A 139 -17.09 -1.81 -21.12
CA GLN A 139 -16.60 -0.47 -20.86
C GLN A 139 -15.60 -0.02 -21.92
N THR A 140 -15.12 1.23 -21.83
CA THR A 140 -14.12 1.78 -22.74
C THR A 140 -12.74 1.12 -22.51
N VAL A 141 -11.98 0.94 -23.59
CA VAL A 141 -10.63 0.35 -23.52
C VAL A 141 -9.71 1.22 -22.65
N GLY A 142 -8.92 0.59 -21.78
CA GLY A 142 -8.02 1.27 -20.83
C GLY A 142 -8.67 1.69 -19.52
N GLU A 143 -10.00 1.60 -19.38
CA GLU A 143 -10.67 1.84 -18.10
C GLU A 143 -10.34 0.74 -17.07
N PRO A 144 -10.19 1.08 -15.77
CA PRO A 144 -9.96 0.10 -14.72
C PRO A 144 -11.06 -0.96 -14.66
N LEU A 145 -10.66 -2.23 -14.54
CA LEU A 145 -11.57 -3.35 -14.33
C LEU A 145 -12.18 -3.31 -12.92
N PRO A 146 -13.40 -3.84 -12.71
CA PRO A 146 -13.92 -4.09 -11.36
C PRO A 146 -12.95 -4.99 -10.59
N LEU A 147 -12.83 -4.76 -9.29
CA LEU A 147 -11.94 -5.56 -8.44
C LEU A 147 -12.71 -6.71 -7.79
N VAL A 148 -11.98 -7.77 -7.44
CA VAL A 148 -12.50 -8.82 -6.56
C VAL A 148 -12.82 -8.19 -5.22
N GLY A 149 -14.10 -8.21 -4.84
CA GLY A 149 -14.63 -7.57 -3.65
C GLY A 149 -15.55 -6.39 -3.88
N ASP A 150 -15.47 -5.75 -5.05
CA ASP A 150 -16.32 -4.61 -5.37
C ASP A 150 -17.80 -5.03 -5.32
N VAL A 151 -18.61 -4.18 -4.69
CA VAL A 151 -20.06 -4.35 -4.61
C VAL A 151 -20.70 -3.37 -5.60
N TYR A 152 -21.50 -3.89 -6.52
CA TYR A 152 -22.31 -3.11 -7.44
C TYR A 152 -23.79 -3.35 -7.18
N CYS A 153 -24.64 -2.42 -7.60
CA CYS A 153 -26.09 -2.58 -7.57
C CYS A 153 -26.62 -2.65 -8.99
N LEU A 154 -27.24 -3.77 -9.38
CA LEU A 154 -28.02 -3.88 -10.59
C LEU A 154 -29.41 -3.28 -10.31
N ARG A 155 -29.77 -2.19 -11.00
CA ARG A 155 -31.07 -1.54 -10.86
C ARG A 155 -31.75 -1.45 -12.21
N GLN A 156 -32.89 -2.11 -12.35
CA GLN A 156 -33.77 -2.07 -13.51
C GLN A 156 -35.03 -1.30 -13.14
N ASP A 157 -35.10 -0.02 -13.53
CA ASP A 157 -36.20 0.90 -13.24
C ASP A 157 -36.78 1.56 -14.51
N LYS A 158 -36.31 1.14 -15.70
CA LYS A 158 -36.78 1.66 -16.98
C LYS A 158 -38.23 1.25 -17.27
N ARG A 159 -39.07 2.23 -17.63
CA ARG A 159 -40.48 2.03 -17.99
C ARG A 159 -40.62 0.99 -19.11
N GLY A 160 -41.42 -0.05 -18.87
CA GLY A 160 -41.65 -1.15 -19.81
C GLY A 160 -40.89 -2.44 -19.46
N TYR A 161 -40.03 -2.42 -18.43
CA TYR A 161 -39.34 -3.58 -17.87
C TYR A 161 -39.79 -3.84 -16.44
N GLU A 162 -39.62 -5.07 -15.96
CA GLU A 162 -39.91 -5.42 -14.56
C GLU A 162 -38.98 -4.64 -13.63
N THR A 163 -39.54 -3.99 -12.60
CA THR A 163 -38.72 -3.27 -11.62
C THR A 163 -37.99 -4.28 -10.74
N ALA A 164 -36.67 -4.27 -10.79
CA ALA A 164 -35.82 -5.17 -10.01
C ALA A 164 -34.56 -4.44 -9.52
N GLU A 165 -34.13 -4.77 -8.31
CA GLU A 165 -32.88 -4.26 -7.72
C GLU A 165 -32.16 -5.42 -7.02
N GLN A 166 -30.85 -5.58 -7.27
CA GLN A 166 -30.03 -6.55 -6.58
C GLN A 166 -28.59 -6.06 -6.44
N TYR A 167 -28.02 -6.20 -5.26
CA TYR A 167 -26.59 -5.99 -5.04
C TYR A 167 -25.82 -7.24 -5.47
N ILE A 168 -24.67 -7.05 -6.08
CA ILE A 168 -23.76 -8.12 -6.51
C ILE A 168 -22.36 -7.81 -5.99
N LYS A 169 -21.69 -8.82 -5.42
CA LYS A 169 -20.28 -8.73 -5.02
C LYS A 169 -19.44 -9.55 -5.98
N VAL A 170 -18.42 -8.93 -6.54
CA VAL A 170 -17.53 -9.53 -7.52
C VAL A 170 -16.55 -10.47 -6.82
N ILE A 171 -16.43 -11.72 -7.26
CA ILE A 171 -15.47 -12.70 -6.71
C ILE A 171 -14.36 -13.05 -7.70
N SER A 172 -14.59 -12.83 -8.99
CA SER A 172 -13.59 -12.99 -10.05
C SER A 172 -13.93 -12.09 -11.23
N VAL A 173 -12.91 -11.62 -11.94
CA VAL A 173 -13.07 -10.76 -13.11
C VAL A 173 -12.15 -11.25 -14.22
N SER A 174 -12.71 -11.40 -15.41
CA SER A 174 -11.95 -11.58 -16.64
C SER A 174 -12.42 -10.56 -17.67
N SER A 175 -11.51 -10.14 -18.56
CA SER A 175 -11.82 -9.17 -19.59
C SER A 175 -11.17 -9.51 -20.92
N GLU A 176 -11.83 -9.12 -22.00
CA GLU A 176 -11.35 -9.29 -23.37
C GLU A 176 -11.59 -7.98 -24.12
N GLU A 177 -10.57 -7.45 -24.79
CA GLU A 177 -10.79 -6.37 -25.77
C GLU A 177 -11.38 -6.96 -27.04
N ARG A 178 -12.53 -6.42 -27.45
CA ARG A 178 -13.24 -6.89 -28.64
C ARG A 178 -13.59 -5.71 -29.55
N THR A 179 -13.42 -5.92 -30.84
CA THR A 179 -13.83 -4.97 -31.88
C THR A 179 -15.30 -5.17 -32.24
N PHE A 180 -16.06 -4.08 -32.21
CA PHE A 180 -17.47 -4.00 -32.58
C PHE A 180 -17.66 -3.08 -33.79
N TYR A 181 -18.79 -3.22 -34.48
CA TYR A 181 -19.08 -2.49 -35.72
C TYR A 181 -20.34 -1.63 -35.59
N ALA A 182 -20.25 -0.37 -35.98
CA ALA A 182 -21.38 0.54 -36.16
C ALA A 182 -21.47 0.93 -37.65
N GLY A 183 -22.14 0.11 -38.44
CA GLY A 183 -22.08 0.20 -39.91
C GLY A 183 -20.69 -0.19 -40.43
N GLU A 184 -20.04 0.69 -41.19
CA GLU A 184 -18.69 0.46 -41.75
C GLU A 184 -17.54 0.87 -40.80
N LYS A 185 -17.84 1.51 -39.66
CA LYS A 185 -16.83 1.97 -38.69
C LYS A 185 -16.65 0.94 -37.57
N SER A 186 -15.41 0.56 -37.30
CA SER A 186 -15.06 -0.28 -36.15
C SER A 186 -14.73 0.56 -34.92
N PHE A 187 -15.01 0.03 -33.74
CA PHE A 187 -14.61 0.61 -32.46
C PHE A 187 -14.32 -0.52 -31.46
N ASN A 188 -13.42 -0.28 -30.50
CA ASN A 188 -13.04 -1.28 -29.50
C ASN A 188 -13.72 -1.00 -28.16
N LYS A 189 -14.14 -2.06 -27.48
CA LYS A 189 -14.61 -2.02 -26.09
C LYS A 189 -14.01 -3.21 -25.34
N THR A 190 -13.82 -3.03 -24.04
CA THR A 190 -13.44 -4.11 -23.14
C THR A 190 -14.71 -4.79 -22.65
N VAL A 191 -14.89 -6.07 -23.02
CA VAL A 191 -15.97 -6.92 -22.48
C VAL A 191 -15.49 -7.54 -21.18
N ILE A 192 -16.25 -7.33 -20.13
CA ILE A 192 -15.95 -7.79 -18.78
C ILE A 192 -16.92 -8.90 -18.41
N LYS A 193 -16.38 -10.00 -17.90
CA LYS A 193 -17.14 -11.08 -17.26
C LYS A 193 -16.81 -11.06 -15.78
N MET A 194 -17.82 -10.72 -14.97
CA MET A 194 -17.75 -10.77 -13.52
C MET A 194 -18.41 -12.06 -13.04
N GLU A 195 -17.69 -12.83 -12.23
CA GLU A 195 -18.29 -13.87 -11.41
C GLU A 195 -18.74 -13.25 -10.08
N ILE A 196 -19.95 -13.57 -9.62
CA ILE A 196 -20.57 -12.96 -8.45
C ILE A 196 -20.78 -13.96 -7.32
N SER A 197 -20.68 -13.48 -6.07
CA SER A 197 -20.72 -14.30 -4.85
C SER A 197 -22.05 -15.03 -4.64
N GLN A 198 -23.15 -14.47 -5.15
CA GLN A 198 -24.50 -15.02 -5.05
C GLN A 198 -25.17 -15.03 -6.43
N PRO A 199 -26.07 -15.99 -6.71
CA PRO A 199 -26.78 -16.03 -7.98
C PRO A 199 -27.78 -14.86 -8.09
N LEU A 200 -28.09 -14.44 -9.33
CA LEU A 200 -29.11 -13.43 -9.58
C LEU A 200 -30.51 -13.94 -9.19
N GLU A 201 -31.28 -13.15 -8.44
CA GLU A 201 -32.65 -13.48 -8.02
C GLU A 201 -33.70 -13.11 -9.09
N HIS A 202 -33.34 -12.13 -9.93
CA HIS A 202 -34.13 -11.61 -11.04
C HIS A 202 -33.32 -11.67 -12.34
N SER A 203 -34.02 -11.61 -13.48
CA SER A 203 -33.37 -11.42 -14.76
C SER A 203 -33.15 -9.93 -15.01
N PHE A 204 -31.92 -9.53 -15.32
CA PHE A 204 -31.56 -8.14 -15.60
C PHE A 204 -31.23 -7.96 -17.08
N VAL A 205 -31.90 -7.00 -17.73
CA VAL A 205 -31.78 -6.77 -19.17
C VAL A 205 -30.79 -5.64 -19.44
N GLY A 206 -29.66 -5.98 -20.05
CA GLY A 206 -28.67 -5.02 -20.56
C GLY A 206 -28.95 -4.62 -22.01
N VAL A 207 -27.93 -4.06 -22.67
CA VAL A 207 -28.01 -3.80 -24.12
C VAL A 207 -27.58 -5.03 -24.92
N GLU A 208 -28.22 -5.27 -26.06
CA GLU A 208 -27.94 -6.44 -26.90
C GLU A 208 -26.57 -6.36 -27.61
N TYR A 209 -26.15 -5.15 -27.97
CA TYR A 209 -24.88 -4.89 -28.64
C TYR A 209 -24.21 -3.61 -28.07
N PRO A 210 -22.88 -3.59 -27.87
CA PRO A 210 -22.18 -2.40 -27.40
C PRO A 210 -22.33 -1.20 -28.33
N VAL A 211 -22.31 0.01 -27.77
CA VAL A 211 -22.32 1.26 -28.54
C VAL A 211 -21.05 2.08 -28.30
N GLN A 212 -20.74 3.01 -29.20
CA GLN A 212 -19.54 3.84 -29.08
C GLN A 212 -19.61 4.81 -27.88
N GLY A 213 -20.78 5.45 -27.67
CA GLY A 213 -21.03 6.43 -26.61
C GLY A 213 -21.85 5.88 -25.43
N HIS A 214 -22.57 6.76 -24.73
CA HIS A 214 -23.51 6.37 -23.67
C HIS A 214 -24.77 5.72 -24.26
N THR A 215 -25.27 4.67 -23.63
CA THR A 215 -26.60 4.10 -23.90
C THR A 215 -27.38 3.93 -22.61
N ASP A 216 -28.69 4.19 -22.66
CA ASP A 216 -29.58 4.03 -21.52
C ASP A 216 -30.11 2.58 -21.48
N ALA A 217 -29.34 1.70 -20.85
CA ALA A 217 -29.71 0.30 -20.68
C ALA A 217 -30.93 0.14 -19.74
N PRO A 218 -31.79 -0.89 -19.95
CA PRO A 218 -32.92 -1.14 -19.03
C PRO A 218 -32.48 -1.38 -17.59
N CYS A 219 -31.42 -2.15 -17.40
CA CYS A 219 -30.74 -2.31 -16.12
C CYS A 219 -29.42 -1.53 -16.10
N LYS A 220 -29.25 -0.72 -15.07
CA LYS A 220 -28.05 0.06 -14.79
C LYS A 220 -27.20 -0.66 -13.76
N ILE A 221 -25.89 -0.71 -14.00
CA ILE A 221 -24.93 -1.10 -12.97
C ILE A 221 -24.60 0.17 -12.21
N ARG A 222 -24.82 0.20 -10.90
CA ARG A 222 -24.54 1.36 -10.04
C ARG A 222 -23.41 1.04 -9.08
N GLU A 223 -22.56 2.03 -8.85
CA GLU A 223 -21.53 1.96 -7.82
C GLU A 223 -22.18 2.01 -6.44
N THR A 224 -21.50 1.46 -5.43
CA THR A 224 -21.99 1.47 -4.05
C THR A 224 -21.00 2.21 -3.16
N HIS A 225 -21.52 2.85 -2.11
CA HIS A 225 -20.72 3.43 -1.04
C HIS A 225 -21.15 2.83 0.30
N VAL A 226 -20.23 2.82 1.26
CA VAL A 226 -20.56 2.40 2.63
C VAL A 226 -21.47 3.45 3.27
N ALA A 227 -22.63 3.00 3.73
CA ALA A 227 -23.53 3.75 4.57
C ALA A 227 -23.31 3.32 6.03
N ASP A 228 -23.25 4.27 6.96
CA ASP A 228 -23.26 3.99 8.40
C ASP A 228 -24.68 3.59 8.85
N ALA A 229 -25.16 2.44 8.35
CA ALA A 229 -26.52 1.98 8.57
C ALA A 229 -26.75 1.35 9.96
N GLY A 230 -25.67 1.04 10.70
CA GLY A 230 -25.75 0.39 12.00
C GLY A 230 -24.59 0.71 12.92
N GLN A 231 -24.89 1.14 14.15
CA GLN A 231 -23.90 1.32 15.20
C GLN A 231 -23.68 0.03 15.98
N TYR A 232 -22.46 -0.50 15.97
CA TYR A 232 -22.10 -1.73 16.64
C TYR A 232 -21.23 -1.44 17.85
N TYR A 233 -21.53 -2.11 18.97
CA TYR A 233 -20.82 -1.97 20.23
C TYR A 233 -20.20 -3.32 20.62
N GLY A 234 -18.96 -3.30 21.09
CA GLY A 234 -18.18 -4.51 21.35
C GLY A 234 -17.13 -4.31 22.44
N ILE A 235 -16.23 -5.27 22.57
CA ILE A 235 -15.21 -5.31 23.62
C ILE A 235 -13.89 -5.86 23.08
N LYS A 236 -12.77 -5.34 23.58
CA LYS A 236 -11.43 -5.88 23.32
C LYS A 236 -10.62 -5.99 24.61
N PRO A 237 -9.72 -6.99 24.72
CA PRO A 237 -8.72 -7.00 25.78
C PRO A 237 -7.75 -5.83 25.58
N LEU A 238 -7.13 -5.40 26.67
CA LEU A 238 -6.07 -4.40 26.63
C LEU A 238 -4.82 -4.98 25.94
N ALA A 239 -4.18 -4.21 25.04
CA ALA A 239 -2.94 -4.62 24.37
C ALA A 239 -1.67 -4.18 25.12
N LYS A 240 -1.77 -3.12 25.94
CA LYS A 240 -0.67 -2.60 26.75
C LYS A 240 -1.21 -2.09 28.09
N ALA A 241 -0.55 -2.45 29.19
CA ALA A 241 -0.90 -1.98 30.53
C ALA A 241 -1.01 -0.44 30.57
N ILE A 242 -2.00 0.07 31.28
CA ILE A 242 -2.28 1.50 31.43
C ILE A 242 -1.62 1.99 32.71
N LYS A 243 -1.00 3.17 32.64
CA LYS A 243 -0.58 3.93 33.83
C LYS A 243 -1.54 5.09 34.09
N ALA A 244 -1.70 5.46 35.35
CA ALA A 244 -2.44 6.66 35.72
C ALA A 244 -1.85 7.90 35.03
N GLY A 245 -2.71 8.81 34.58
CA GLY A 245 -2.34 10.01 33.84
C GLY A 245 -2.24 9.84 32.32
N MET A 246 -2.42 8.64 31.77
CA MET A 246 -2.30 8.42 30.32
C MET A 246 -3.55 8.89 29.57
N MET A 247 -3.35 9.58 28.45
CA MET A 247 -4.42 9.98 27.53
C MET A 247 -4.60 9.02 26.35
N SER A 248 -3.91 7.89 26.35
CA SER A 248 -4.04 6.89 25.28
C SER A 248 -4.13 5.48 25.86
N VAL A 249 -4.93 4.65 25.21
CA VAL A 249 -5.14 3.24 25.53
C VAL A 249 -5.00 2.44 24.25
N GLN A 250 -4.32 1.29 24.31
CA GLN A 250 -4.09 0.46 23.13
C GLN A 250 -4.91 -0.83 23.20
N VAL A 251 -5.67 -1.10 22.14
CA VAL A 251 -6.41 -2.35 21.93
C VAL A 251 -5.85 -3.09 20.70
N PRO A 252 -6.03 -4.42 20.58
CA PRO A 252 -5.50 -5.17 19.43
C PRO A 252 -6.14 -4.83 18.08
N SER A 253 -7.34 -4.26 18.08
CA SER A 253 -8.11 -3.96 16.86
C SER A 253 -9.25 -2.99 17.18
N LEU A 254 -9.52 -2.05 16.28
CA LEU A 254 -10.69 -1.17 16.34
C LEU A 254 -11.99 -1.84 15.87
N MET A 255 -11.86 -3.00 15.23
CA MET A 255 -12.92 -3.73 14.54
C MET A 255 -13.25 -5.05 15.25
N GLU A 256 -14.47 -5.53 15.07
CA GLU A 256 -14.93 -6.84 15.52
C GLU A 256 -15.75 -7.55 14.43
N LYS A 257 -15.76 -8.88 14.46
CA LYS A 257 -16.45 -9.71 13.47
C LYS A 257 -17.97 -9.60 13.62
N LEU A 258 -18.66 -9.31 12.52
CA LEU A 258 -20.12 -9.31 12.39
C LEU A 258 -20.63 -10.60 11.75
N VAL A 259 -19.89 -11.14 10.77
CA VAL A 259 -20.23 -12.36 10.03
C VAL A 259 -19.00 -13.28 9.89
N PRO A 260 -19.21 -14.59 9.67
CA PRO A 260 -18.13 -15.50 9.32
C PRO A 260 -17.50 -15.15 7.96
N THR A 261 -16.19 -15.39 7.85
CA THR A 261 -15.46 -15.28 6.58
C THR A 261 -14.55 -16.48 6.37
N THR A 262 -14.46 -16.98 5.14
CA THR A 262 -13.45 -17.96 4.74
C THR A 262 -12.32 -17.24 4.00
N GLN A 263 -11.07 -17.61 4.28
CA GLN A 263 -9.90 -16.98 3.68
C GLN A 263 -9.35 -17.86 2.56
N SER A 264 -8.94 -17.24 1.45
CA SER A 264 -8.12 -17.83 0.42
C SER A 264 -6.79 -17.09 0.35
N GLU A 265 -5.68 -17.84 0.33
CA GLU A 265 -4.34 -17.28 0.28
C GLU A 265 -3.83 -17.22 -1.16
N THR A 266 -3.26 -16.08 -1.56
CA THR A 266 -2.52 -15.92 -2.81
C THR A 266 -1.06 -15.60 -2.48
N LEU A 267 -0.13 -16.38 -3.04
CA LEU A 267 1.30 -16.17 -2.84
C LEU A 267 1.82 -15.08 -3.77
N LEU A 268 2.52 -14.09 -3.20
CA LEU A 268 3.29 -13.09 -3.92
C LEU A 268 4.78 -13.46 -3.75
N THR A 269 5.39 -14.03 -4.78
CA THR A 269 6.75 -14.60 -4.70
C THR A 269 7.75 -13.77 -5.50
N ASP A 270 8.86 -13.40 -4.86
CA ASP A 270 10.04 -12.75 -5.45
C ASP A 270 9.73 -11.54 -6.35
N LEU A 271 8.76 -10.73 -5.94
CA LEU A 271 8.40 -9.50 -6.63
C LEU A 271 9.49 -8.44 -6.42
N THR A 272 9.72 -7.62 -7.45
CA THR A 272 10.66 -6.49 -7.36
C THR A 272 10.02 -5.32 -6.65
N ALA A 273 10.67 -4.79 -5.61
CA ALA A 273 10.18 -3.62 -4.86
C ALA A 273 10.35 -2.31 -5.65
N SER A 274 11.37 -2.23 -6.49
CA SER A 274 11.88 -0.98 -7.04
C SER A 274 11.25 -0.56 -8.37
N GLY A 275 10.46 -1.42 -9.02
CA GLY A 275 9.95 -1.18 -10.38
C GLY A 275 11.07 -0.99 -11.42
N LEU A 276 10.70 -1.03 -12.70
CA LEU A 276 11.55 -0.60 -13.81
C LEU A 276 10.95 0.65 -14.42
N THR A 277 11.79 1.65 -14.68
CA THR A 277 11.38 2.86 -15.40
C THR A 277 12.42 3.16 -16.48
N THR A 278 11.96 3.56 -17.66
CA THR A 278 12.86 3.90 -18.77
C THR A 278 13.33 5.35 -18.60
N ALA A 279 14.58 5.55 -18.16
CA ALA A 279 15.18 6.86 -17.98
C ALA A 279 15.54 7.47 -19.34
N LEU A 280 15.18 8.75 -19.53
CA LEU A 280 15.61 9.57 -20.65
C LEU A 280 16.58 10.64 -20.16
N PHE A 281 17.72 10.76 -20.81
CA PHE A 281 18.74 11.75 -20.45
C PHE A 281 19.35 12.39 -21.68
N ASP A 282 19.84 13.62 -21.53
CA ASP A 282 20.44 14.39 -22.61
C ASP A 282 21.82 13.81 -23.01
N GLY A 283 21.91 13.30 -24.23
CA GLY A 283 23.17 12.84 -24.83
C GLY A 283 23.71 13.78 -25.90
N ALA A 284 23.00 14.87 -26.23
CA ALA A 284 23.21 15.62 -27.46
C ALA A 284 24.24 16.74 -27.34
N LYS A 285 25.07 16.93 -28.36
CA LYS A 285 25.95 18.10 -28.43
C LYS A 285 25.14 19.39 -28.57
N GLU A 286 24.20 19.39 -29.50
CA GLU A 286 23.25 20.46 -29.81
C GLU A 286 21.95 19.82 -30.33
N SER A 287 20.87 20.60 -30.44
CA SER A 287 19.65 20.12 -31.09
C SER A 287 19.89 19.77 -32.56
N ILE A 288 19.26 18.70 -33.04
CA ILE A 288 19.35 18.22 -34.41
C ILE A 288 18.12 18.66 -35.20
N THR A 289 18.32 19.14 -36.42
CA THR A 289 17.25 19.42 -37.38
C THR A 289 17.26 18.40 -38.51
N LEU A 290 16.14 17.70 -38.70
CA LEU A 290 15.88 16.83 -39.85
C LEU A 290 15.11 17.62 -40.93
N THR A 291 15.61 17.60 -42.16
CA THR A 291 14.93 18.17 -43.33
C THR A 291 14.09 17.11 -44.02
N ILE A 292 12.78 17.36 -44.20
CA ILE A 292 11.81 16.32 -44.58
C ILE A 292 11.02 16.70 -45.83
N ASN A 293 10.45 17.90 -45.87
CA ASN A 293 9.69 18.45 -47.00
C ASN A 293 8.65 17.48 -47.63
N SER A 294 7.87 16.79 -46.79
CA SER A 294 6.85 15.84 -47.23
C SER A 294 5.65 15.80 -46.28
N THR A 295 4.51 15.29 -46.77
CA THR A 295 3.32 15.08 -45.93
C THR A 295 3.50 13.82 -45.09
N GLN A 296 3.36 13.96 -43.77
CA GLN A 296 3.52 12.89 -42.79
C GLN A 296 2.40 12.93 -41.75
N ASN A 297 2.05 11.76 -41.23
CA ASN A 297 1.19 11.56 -40.05
C ASN A 297 1.95 10.87 -38.90
N SER A 298 3.17 10.42 -39.17
CA SER A 298 4.13 9.89 -38.20
C SER A 298 5.52 10.38 -38.55
N LEU A 299 6.34 10.62 -37.53
CA LEU A 299 7.70 11.11 -37.66
C LEU A 299 8.63 10.31 -36.75
N TYR A 300 9.59 9.62 -37.35
CA TYR A 300 10.69 8.92 -36.68
C TYR A 300 11.95 9.78 -36.73
N THR A 301 12.57 9.99 -35.57
CA THR A 301 13.79 10.80 -35.42
C THR A 301 15.09 9.99 -35.45
N GLY A 302 14.99 8.67 -35.26
CA GLY A 302 16.11 7.71 -35.28
C GLY A 302 16.87 7.58 -33.95
N SER A 303 16.52 8.37 -32.95
CA SER A 303 17.06 8.30 -31.59
C SER A 303 15.97 8.73 -30.61
N ALA A 304 16.13 8.45 -29.32
CA ALA A 304 15.22 9.00 -28.32
C ALA A 304 15.26 10.55 -28.36
N ILE A 305 14.18 11.17 -27.87
CA ILE A 305 13.98 12.63 -27.85
C ILE A 305 13.96 13.09 -26.39
N LEU A 306 14.69 14.16 -26.08
CA LEU A 306 14.60 14.78 -24.76
C LEU A 306 13.22 15.45 -24.60
N PRO A 307 12.48 15.23 -23.50
CA PRO A 307 11.16 15.83 -23.32
C PRO A 307 11.15 17.35 -23.49
N ASN A 308 10.07 17.87 -24.10
CA ASN A 308 9.86 19.30 -24.40
C ASN A 308 10.87 19.92 -25.38
N SER A 309 11.66 19.12 -26.10
CA SER A 309 12.64 19.62 -27.08
C SER A 309 12.15 19.57 -28.54
N LEU A 310 11.05 18.86 -28.83
CA LEU A 310 10.59 18.63 -30.19
C LEU A 310 9.77 19.80 -30.74
N ILE A 311 10.20 20.30 -31.90
CA ILE A 311 9.51 21.32 -32.70
C ILE A 311 9.40 20.82 -34.14
N ILE A 312 8.17 20.68 -34.65
CA ILE A 312 7.91 20.28 -36.03
C ILE A 312 7.43 21.52 -36.80
N SER A 313 8.21 21.94 -37.79
CA SER A 313 7.87 23.08 -38.65
C SER A 313 6.97 22.63 -39.80
N THR A 314 5.81 23.29 -39.93
CA THR A 314 4.82 23.03 -40.96
C THR A 314 4.73 24.21 -41.95
N ASN A 315 3.77 24.18 -42.89
CA ASN A 315 3.45 25.35 -43.73
C ASN A 315 2.66 26.44 -42.99
N GLY A 316 2.02 26.08 -41.86
CA GLY A 316 1.39 27.02 -40.94
C GLY A 316 2.21 27.16 -39.66
N ASP A 317 1.53 27.28 -38.52
CA ASP A 317 2.21 27.35 -37.22
C ASP A 317 2.99 26.06 -36.91
N ASN A 318 4.07 26.19 -36.15
CA ASN A 318 4.84 25.03 -35.72
C ASN A 318 4.00 24.18 -34.77
N ILE A 319 4.20 22.87 -34.85
CA ILE A 319 3.71 21.94 -33.83
C ILE A 319 4.81 21.85 -32.76
N THR A 320 4.47 22.19 -31.52
CA THR A 320 5.38 22.18 -30.38
C THR A 320 4.98 21.11 -29.39
N ASP A 321 5.98 20.40 -28.88
CA ASP A 321 5.80 19.47 -27.78
C ASP A 321 5.53 20.19 -26.46
N ALA A 322 4.49 19.77 -25.76
CA ALA A 322 4.12 20.17 -24.41
C ALA A 322 3.79 18.93 -23.59
N ASP A 323 4.81 18.41 -22.90
CA ASP A 323 4.76 17.26 -21.99
C ASP A 323 4.13 16.00 -22.63
N GLY A 324 4.58 15.65 -23.83
CA GLY A 324 4.17 14.45 -24.57
C GLY A 324 2.98 14.70 -25.50
N THR A 325 2.30 15.85 -25.36
CA THR A 325 1.23 16.28 -26.26
C THR A 325 1.78 17.25 -27.29
N LEU A 326 1.57 16.93 -28.56
CA LEU A 326 1.91 17.83 -29.66
C LEU A 326 0.81 18.87 -29.82
N THR A 327 1.16 20.15 -29.74
CA THR A 327 0.23 21.27 -29.78
C THR A 327 0.49 22.18 -30.98
N GLN A 328 -0.58 22.67 -31.60
CA GLN A 328 -0.52 23.67 -32.67
C GLN A 328 -1.57 24.73 -32.37
N ASN A 329 -1.18 26.01 -32.29
CA ASN A 329 -2.08 27.11 -31.88
C ASN A 329 -2.83 26.86 -30.56
N GLY A 330 -2.17 26.20 -29.61
CA GLY A 330 -2.75 25.84 -28.31
C GLY A 330 -3.76 24.70 -28.34
N GLN A 331 -3.95 24.02 -29.47
CA GLN A 331 -4.80 22.84 -29.59
C GLN A 331 -3.95 21.57 -29.71
N ALA A 332 -4.38 20.47 -29.07
CA ALA A 332 -3.71 19.18 -29.19
C ALA A 332 -3.92 18.56 -30.59
N VAL A 333 -2.84 18.23 -31.28
CA VAL A 333 -2.84 17.72 -32.66
C VAL A 333 -2.13 16.36 -32.81
N GLY A 334 -1.57 15.83 -31.72
CA GLY A 334 -0.85 14.57 -31.71
C GLY A 334 -0.16 14.29 -30.38
N ALA A 335 0.71 13.28 -30.37
CA ALA A 335 1.52 12.89 -29.23
C ALA A 335 2.93 12.45 -29.67
N VAL A 336 3.88 12.46 -28.73
CA VAL A 336 5.25 11.97 -28.94
C VAL A 336 5.60 10.88 -27.93
N ASP A 337 6.15 9.79 -28.43
CA ASP A 337 6.87 8.78 -27.66
C ASP A 337 8.35 9.12 -27.69
N TYR A 338 8.82 9.65 -26.56
CA TYR A 338 10.20 10.10 -26.40
C TYR A 338 11.23 8.98 -26.48
N ALA A 339 10.93 7.79 -25.96
CA ALA A 339 11.89 6.70 -25.87
C ALA A 339 12.14 6.05 -27.23
N SER A 340 11.07 5.87 -28.02
CA SER A 340 11.20 5.39 -29.41
C SER A 340 11.54 6.49 -30.41
N GLY A 341 11.40 7.76 -30.01
CA GLY A 341 11.62 8.91 -30.89
C GLY A 341 10.56 9.05 -31.98
N LEU A 342 9.32 8.63 -31.69
CA LEU A 342 8.18 8.61 -32.61
C LEU A 342 7.16 9.69 -32.24
N ALA A 343 6.92 10.62 -33.15
CA ALA A 343 5.80 11.56 -33.07
C ALA A 343 4.65 11.11 -33.98
N THR A 344 3.42 11.09 -33.46
CA THR A 344 2.19 10.78 -34.21
C THR A 344 1.26 11.97 -34.20
N PHE A 345 0.80 12.42 -35.36
CA PHE A 345 -0.03 13.63 -35.50
C PHE A 345 -0.90 13.55 -36.76
N ASN A 346 -1.85 14.48 -36.88
CA ASN A 346 -2.69 14.57 -38.07
C ASN A 346 -1.84 14.78 -39.34
N SER A 347 -2.24 14.16 -40.45
CA SER A 347 -1.53 14.28 -41.74
C SER A 347 -1.28 15.74 -42.10
N THR A 348 -0.01 16.14 -42.11
CA THR A 348 0.40 17.53 -42.36
C THR A 348 1.70 17.58 -43.15
N TYR A 349 1.93 18.69 -43.85
CA TYR A 349 3.19 18.90 -44.56
C TYR A 349 4.30 19.31 -43.58
N VAL A 350 5.29 18.44 -43.38
CA VAL A 350 6.43 18.66 -42.49
C VAL A 350 7.62 19.16 -43.30
N ARG A 351 8.09 20.38 -42.99
CA ARG A 351 9.30 20.96 -43.59
C ARG A 351 10.54 20.45 -42.88
N THR A 352 10.60 20.67 -41.57
CA THR A 352 11.71 20.26 -40.71
C THR A 352 11.20 19.79 -39.35
N ALA A 353 11.98 18.96 -38.68
CA ALA A 353 11.77 18.61 -37.28
C ALA A 353 13.06 18.86 -36.51
N THR A 354 13.00 19.68 -35.46
CA THR A 354 14.12 20.00 -34.58
C THR A 354 13.89 19.38 -33.21
N PHE A 355 14.87 18.68 -32.66
CA PHE A 355 14.77 18.02 -31.35
C PHE A 355 16.16 17.86 -30.72
N THR A 356 16.21 17.64 -29.42
CA THR A 356 17.46 17.30 -28.70
C THR A 356 17.51 15.78 -28.52
N PRO A 357 18.48 15.06 -29.10
CA PRO A 357 18.65 13.63 -28.87
C PRO A 357 18.80 13.29 -27.39
N ALA A 358 17.98 12.36 -26.92
CA ALA A 358 18.16 11.71 -25.64
C ALA A 358 18.77 10.32 -25.84
N SER A 359 19.24 9.72 -24.76
CA SER A 359 19.37 8.27 -24.71
C SER A 359 18.47 7.69 -23.63
N SER A 360 18.13 6.41 -23.84
CA SER A 360 17.06 5.72 -23.13
C SER A 360 17.62 4.45 -22.53
N ALA A 361 17.44 4.26 -21.23
CA ALA A 361 17.87 3.05 -20.55
C ALA A 361 16.90 2.69 -19.41
N ASP A 362 16.64 1.40 -19.24
CA ASP A 362 15.86 0.94 -18.10
C ASP A 362 16.70 1.07 -16.84
N VAL A 363 16.20 1.88 -15.91
CA VAL A 363 16.76 2.04 -14.59
C VAL A 363 15.78 1.53 -13.56
N VAL A 364 16.36 1.03 -12.48
CA VAL A 364 15.59 0.70 -11.29
C VAL A 364 15.16 2.01 -10.63
N SER A 365 13.87 2.14 -10.33
CA SER A 365 13.34 3.39 -9.79
C SER A 365 13.83 3.62 -8.37
N ASP A 366 14.19 4.86 -8.12
CA ASP A 366 14.20 5.43 -6.79
C ASP A 366 12.76 5.70 -6.33
N THR A 367 12.56 5.68 -5.01
CA THR A 367 11.22 5.85 -4.44
C THR A 367 11.21 6.82 -3.28
N ALA A 368 10.08 7.51 -3.12
CA ALA A 368 9.79 8.41 -2.01
C ALA A 368 8.31 8.29 -1.66
N LYS A 369 7.93 8.80 -0.49
CA LYS A 369 6.52 8.84 -0.11
C LYS A 369 6.14 10.10 0.65
N ILE A 370 4.90 10.54 0.47
CA ILE A 370 4.24 11.54 1.31
C ILE A 370 3.15 10.81 2.09
N ILE A 371 3.21 10.80 3.43
CA ILE A 371 2.11 10.27 4.24
C ILE A 371 0.96 11.27 4.22
N VAL A 372 -0.25 10.78 4.00
CA VAL A 372 -1.48 11.59 4.01
C VAL A 372 -2.05 11.61 5.42
N SER A 373 -2.18 12.79 6.00
CA SER A 373 -2.71 13.06 7.34
C SER A 373 -3.81 14.12 7.26
N GLU A 374 -4.60 14.29 8.32
CA GLU A 374 -5.61 15.36 8.37
C GLU A 374 -5.03 16.76 8.05
N ASN A 375 -3.77 17.02 8.40
CA ASN A 375 -3.14 18.34 8.26
C ASN A 375 -2.61 18.64 6.86
N ASN A 376 -2.18 17.62 6.11
CA ASN A 376 -1.56 17.78 4.79
C ASN A 376 -2.39 17.19 3.64
N ARG A 377 -3.60 16.69 3.94
CA ARG A 377 -4.55 16.19 2.94
C ARG A 377 -4.94 17.32 1.98
N SER A 378 -4.47 17.22 0.75
CA SER A 378 -4.70 18.16 -0.34
C SER A 378 -4.99 17.39 -1.64
N GLN A 379 -5.48 18.08 -2.66
CA GLN A 379 -5.49 17.56 -4.03
C GLN A 379 -4.16 17.83 -4.75
N ASN A 380 -3.41 18.85 -4.33
CA ASN A 380 -2.17 19.27 -4.98
C ASN A 380 -0.98 19.06 -4.06
N TYR A 381 0.08 18.46 -4.61
CA TYR A 381 1.37 18.23 -3.93
C TYR A 381 2.52 18.63 -4.84
N ILE A 382 3.59 19.13 -4.24
CA ILE A 382 4.83 19.49 -4.94
C ILE A 382 5.99 18.82 -4.21
N VAL A 383 6.86 18.15 -4.97
CA VAL A 383 8.06 17.49 -4.44
C VAL A 383 9.24 17.80 -5.35
N ASN A 384 10.41 18.02 -4.78
CA ASN A 384 11.66 18.09 -5.55
C ASN A 384 12.34 16.73 -5.52
N LEU A 385 12.63 16.19 -6.69
CA LEU A 385 13.32 14.92 -6.87
C LEU A 385 14.77 15.16 -7.33
N PRO A 386 15.73 14.36 -6.88
CA PRO A 386 17.13 14.47 -7.30
C PRO A 386 17.36 13.80 -8.66
N ASN A 387 17.91 14.57 -9.61
CA ASN A 387 18.26 14.13 -10.97
C ASN A 387 17.19 13.26 -11.69
N PRO A 388 15.88 13.61 -11.64
CA PRO A 388 14.82 12.76 -12.16
C PRO A 388 14.77 12.79 -13.69
N SER A 389 14.63 11.61 -14.29
CA SER A 389 14.50 11.43 -15.74
C SER A 389 13.08 11.09 -16.18
N ASN A 390 12.37 10.29 -15.37
CA ASN A 390 10.97 9.92 -15.54
C ASN A 390 10.31 9.90 -14.17
N VAL A 391 8.98 9.84 -14.14
CA VAL A 391 8.25 9.71 -12.89
C VAL A 391 6.97 8.91 -13.07
N SER A 392 6.61 8.15 -12.04
CA SER A 392 5.24 7.72 -11.82
C SER A 392 4.87 7.89 -10.35
N VAL A 393 3.61 8.16 -10.07
CA VAL A 393 3.09 8.38 -8.73
C VAL A 393 1.97 7.37 -8.48
N GLN A 394 1.87 6.84 -7.28
CA GLN A 394 0.74 6.07 -6.81
C GLN A 394 0.12 6.77 -5.61
N TYR A 395 -1.19 6.97 -5.59
CA TYR A 395 -1.90 7.53 -4.44
C TYR A 395 -3.19 6.76 -4.18
N ARG A 396 -3.67 6.76 -2.93
CA ARG A 396 -4.91 6.06 -2.55
C ARG A 396 -6.05 7.04 -2.29
N SER A 397 -7.22 6.79 -2.86
CA SER A 397 -8.47 7.52 -2.56
C SER A 397 -9.64 6.54 -2.54
N GLN A 398 -10.57 6.73 -1.60
CA GLN A 398 -11.77 5.90 -1.42
C GLN A 398 -11.45 4.39 -1.31
N GLY A 399 -10.33 4.05 -0.69
CA GLY A 399 -9.86 2.68 -0.52
C GLY A 399 -9.08 2.10 -1.71
N LYS A 400 -8.96 2.81 -2.84
CA LYS A 400 -8.33 2.32 -4.10
C LYS A 400 -7.02 3.04 -4.41
N TRP A 401 -6.01 2.30 -4.87
CA TRP A 401 -4.73 2.85 -5.34
C TRP A 401 -4.78 3.22 -6.82
N TYR A 402 -4.40 4.45 -7.15
CA TYR A 402 -4.33 4.98 -8.51
C TYR A 402 -2.88 5.23 -8.89
N ARG A 403 -2.45 4.71 -10.06
CA ARG A 403 -1.15 5.03 -10.64
C ARG A 403 -1.30 6.15 -11.66
N LEU A 404 -0.52 7.22 -11.47
CA LEU A 404 -0.35 8.32 -12.39
C LEU A 404 1.02 8.22 -13.06
N THR A 405 1.04 8.40 -14.37
CA THR A 405 2.22 8.66 -15.21
C THR A 405 2.14 10.09 -15.76
N GLN A 406 3.24 10.62 -16.27
CA GLN A 406 3.34 12.00 -16.73
C GLN A 406 2.21 12.42 -17.68
N GLY A 407 1.69 13.63 -17.48
CA GLY A 407 0.54 14.19 -18.18
C GLY A 407 -0.77 14.08 -17.38
N SER A 408 -1.87 14.43 -18.04
CA SER A 408 -3.22 14.40 -17.45
C SER A 408 -3.90 13.06 -17.67
N GLN A 409 -4.47 12.50 -16.60
CA GLN A 409 -5.22 11.25 -16.60
C GLN A 409 -6.53 11.39 -15.83
N THR A 410 -7.40 10.38 -15.96
CA THR A 410 -8.73 10.35 -15.32
C THR A 410 -8.68 10.60 -13.82
N HIS A 411 -7.67 10.04 -13.14
CA HIS A 411 -7.54 10.10 -11.68
C HIS A 411 -6.48 11.10 -11.22
N GLY A 412 -5.99 11.98 -12.10
CA GLY A 412 -5.08 13.04 -11.71
C GLY A 412 -4.08 13.37 -12.79
N SER A 413 -3.24 14.35 -12.54
CA SER A 413 -2.15 14.71 -13.43
C SER A 413 -0.85 14.78 -12.65
N ILE A 414 0.25 14.40 -13.29
CA ILE A 414 1.59 14.69 -12.77
C ILE A 414 2.43 15.35 -13.86
N ASN A 415 3.16 16.40 -13.50
CA ASN A 415 4.09 17.06 -14.41
C ASN A 415 5.44 17.19 -13.72
N LEU A 416 6.47 16.63 -14.37
CA LEU A 416 7.85 16.71 -13.92
C LEU A 416 8.58 17.77 -14.75
N ASN A 417 9.24 18.69 -14.08
CA ASN A 417 10.26 19.52 -14.70
C ASN A 417 11.64 18.85 -14.49
N PRO A 418 12.21 18.18 -15.51
CA PRO A 418 13.44 17.42 -15.35
C PRO A 418 14.67 18.30 -15.11
N GLN A 419 14.65 19.59 -15.47
CA GLN A 419 15.77 20.50 -15.23
C GLN A 419 15.88 20.95 -13.77
N THR A 420 14.74 21.19 -13.11
CA THR A 420 14.67 21.65 -11.72
C THR A 420 14.46 20.52 -10.73
N GLY A 421 14.00 19.36 -11.21
CA GLY A 421 13.58 18.24 -10.39
C GLY A 421 12.20 18.40 -9.76
N THR A 422 11.49 19.50 -10.01
CA THR A 422 10.17 19.76 -9.42
C THR A 422 9.09 18.89 -10.06
N LEU A 423 8.48 18.05 -9.25
CA LEU A 423 7.30 17.25 -9.55
C LEU A 423 6.05 17.93 -8.98
N SER A 424 5.09 18.22 -9.84
CA SER A 424 3.73 18.61 -9.45
C SER A 424 2.79 17.42 -9.57
N ILE A 425 1.97 17.20 -8.55
CA ILE A 425 1.00 16.11 -8.47
C ILE A 425 -0.37 16.71 -8.18
N THR A 426 -1.35 16.39 -9.01
CA THR A 426 -2.75 16.78 -8.84
C THR A 426 -3.60 15.51 -8.79
N CYS A 427 -4.16 15.17 -7.63
CA CYS A 427 -5.10 14.06 -7.46
C CYS A 427 -6.52 14.54 -7.81
N SER A 428 -7.26 13.77 -8.63
CA SER A 428 -8.67 14.09 -8.93
C SER A 428 -9.56 14.00 -7.69
N GLU A 429 -9.20 13.15 -6.74
CA GLU A 429 -9.92 12.92 -5.50
C GLU A 429 -8.99 13.09 -4.28
N LEU A 430 -9.57 13.43 -3.12
CA LEU A 430 -8.78 13.65 -1.92
C LEU A 430 -8.18 12.33 -1.41
N PRO A 431 -6.83 12.22 -1.30
CA PRO A 431 -6.20 11.00 -0.83
C PRO A 431 -6.67 10.58 0.56
N ASP A 432 -6.74 9.28 0.85
CA ASP A 432 -7.26 8.75 2.12
C ASP A 432 -6.30 9.07 3.28
N ILE A 433 -6.85 9.52 4.42
CA ILE A 433 -6.07 9.77 5.63
C ILE A 433 -5.48 8.44 6.13
N GLY A 434 -4.19 8.46 6.50
CA GLY A 434 -3.43 7.28 6.91
C GLY A 434 -2.76 6.54 5.74
N SER A 435 -3.11 6.85 4.49
CA SER A 435 -2.43 6.31 3.30
C SER A 435 -1.15 7.08 2.95
N ALA A 436 -0.59 6.82 1.76
CA ALA A 436 0.55 7.57 1.25
C ALA A 436 0.42 7.86 -0.25
N ILE A 437 1.15 8.89 -0.70
CA ILE A 437 1.47 9.12 -2.10
C ILE A 437 2.89 8.58 -2.32
N VAL A 438 3.03 7.49 -3.07
CA VAL A 438 4.31 6.85 -3.37
C VAL A 438 4.80 7.33 -4.73
N ILE A 439 6.02 7.83 -4.79
CA ILE A 439 6.62 8.42 -5.99
C ILE A 439 7.75 7.49 -6.42
N TYR A 440 7.78 7.15 -7.71
CA TYR A 440 8.83 6.36 -8.35
C TYR A 440 9.47 7.20 -9.44
N TRP A 441 10.80 7.31 -9.46
CA TRP A 441 11.52 8.01 -10.54
C TRP A 441 12.81 7.29 -10.91
N GLY A 442 13.17 7.34 -12.20
CA GLY A 442 14.49 6.94 -12.66
C GLY A 442 15.49 8.06 -12.46
N SER A 443 16.62 7.77 -11.81
CA SER A 443 17.73 8.73 -11.67
C SER A 443 18.63 8.73 -12.90
N SER A 444 18.95 9.92 -13.41
CA SER A 444 19.92 10.10 -14.49
C SER A 444 21.37 10.14 -14.01
N ALA A 445 21.62 10.09 -12.69
CA ALA A 445 22.94 10.33 -12.10
C ALA A 445 24.02 9.30 -12.52
N THR A 446 23.64 8.12 -13.00
CA THR A 446 24.58 7.10 -13.48
C THR A 446 25.01 7.29 -14.94
N PHE A 447 24.42 8.25 -15.66
CA PHE A 447 24.71 8.54 -17.06
C PHE A 447 25.58 9.78 -17.21
N ILE A 448 26.54 9.70 -18.13
CA ILE A 448 27.56 10.73 -18.37
C ILE A 448 27.51 11.12 -19.84
N LYS A 449 27.20 12.39 -20.09
CA LYS A 449 27.18 12.96 -21.43
C LYS A 449 28.61 13.02 -22.02
N ARG A 450 28.80 12.43 -23.20
CA ARG A 450 30.09 12.32 -23.91
C ARG A 450 30.02 12.89 -25.32
N ALA A 451 29.10 13.83 -25.58
CA ALA A 451 28.90 14.42 -26.89
C ALA A 451 30.12 15.21 -27.44
N ASP A 452 31.01 15.66 -26.56
CA ASP A 452 32.25 16.35 -26.93
C ASP A 452 33.44 15.41 -27.19
N LEU A 453 33.23 14.10 -27.06
CA LEU A 453 34.27 13.12 -27.31
C LEU A 453 34.69 13.16 -28.78
N VAL A 454 35.99 13.27 -29.03
CA VAL A 454 36.57 13.18 -30.36
C VAL A 454 36.98 11.73 -30.61
N PRO A 455 36.25 10.97 -31.45
CA PRO A 455 36.60 9.57 -31.68
C PRO A 455 37.85 9.46 -32.55
N SER A 456 38.62 8.40 -32.33
CA SER A 456 39.70 8.02 -33.25
C SER A 456 39.09 7.33 -34.46
N VAL A 457 39.42 7.77 -35.67
CA VAL A 457 38.90 7.22 -36.92
C VAL A 457 40.07 6.67 -37.73
N LYS A 458 40.02 5.40 -38.13
CA LYS A 458 41.06 4.71 -38.91
C LYS A 458 40.46 3.83 -39.99
N SER A 459 41.14 3.69 -41.12
CA SER A 459 40.81 2.64 -42.09
C SER A 459 41.37 1.31 -41.60
N VAL A 460 40.61 0.23 -41.72
CA VAL A 460 40.96 -1.09 -41.19
C VAL A 460 40.97 -2.14 -42.29
N ILE A 461 42.05 -2.91 -42.35
CA ILE A 461 42.16 -4.10 -43.19
C ILE A 461 42.47 -5.28 -42.25
N ARG A 462 41.67 -6.34 -42.34
CA ARG A 462 41.89 -7.57 -41.57
C ARG A 462 42.57 -8.60 -42.46
N LEU A 463 43.70 -9.11 -42.01
CA LEU A 463 44.44 -10.18 -42.66
C LEU A 463 43.85 -11.54 -42.21
N PRO A 464 43.79 -12.56 -43.08
CA PRO A 464 43.27 -13.89 -42.72
C PRO A 464 44.15 -14.67 -41.75
N THR A 465 45.41 -14.24 -41.59
CA THR A 465 46.41 -14.81 -40.69
C THR A 465 47.16 -13.68 -40.00
N THR A 466 48.04 -14.01 -39.05
CA THR A 466 48.89 -13.03 -38.35
C THR A 466 50.31 -13.07 -38.91
N PRO A 467 50.63 -12.43 -40.04
CA PRO A 467 51.97 -12.46 -40.64
C PRO A 467 53.03 -11.70 -39.85
N ASP A 468 54.30 -11.95 -40.20
CA ASP A 468 55.43 -11.13 -39.78
C ASP A 468 55.21 -9.68 -40.26
N PRO A 469 55.14 -8.69 -39.34
CA PRO A 469 54.96 -7.28 -39.70
C PRO A 469 55.90 -6.79 -40.80
N SER A 470 57.17 -7.20 -40.76
CA SER A 470 58.23 -6.68 -41.64
C SER A 470 58.08 -7.11 -43.11
N SER A 471 57.20 -8.09 -43.35
CA SER A 471 56.92 -8.62 -44.68
C SER A 471 55.73 -7.98 -45.38
N ILE A 472 54.94 -7.16 -44.66
CA ILE A 472 53.68 -6.66 -45.17
C ILE A 472 53.92 -5.49 -46.12
N THR A 473 53.34 -5.59 -47.31
CA THR A 473 53.33 -4.55 -48.35
C THR A 473 51.89 -4.26 -48.76
N LEU A 474 51.56 -2.98 -48.92
CA LEU A 474 50.27 -2.49 -49.36
C LEU A 474 50.43 -1.84 -50.73
N SER A 475 49.55 -2.18 -51.66
CA SER A 475 49.49 -1.54 -52.98
C SER A 475 48.05 -1.25 -53.38
N TRP A 476 47.81 -0.07 -53.97
CA TRP A 476 46.50 0.34 -54.51
C TRP A 476 46.69 1.26 -55.71
N SER A 477 45.59 1.59 -56.38
CA SER A 477 45.62 2.56 -57.49
C SER A 477 46.02 3.95 -56.97
N GLY A 478 47.28 4.33 -57.20
CA GLY A 478 47.82 5.64 -56.82
C GLY A 478 48.79 5.66 -55.65
N GLY A 479 49.21 4.52 -55.09
CA GLY A 479 50.25 4.51 -54.05
C GLY A 479 50.61 3.13 -53.50
N SER A 480 51.64 3.12 -52.65
CA SER A 480 52.10 1.94 -51.91
C SER A 480 52.59 2.30 -50.51
N ALA A 481 52.55 1.33 -49.60
CA ALA A 481 53.14 1.45 -48.27
C ALA A 481 53.74 0.12 -47.81
N THR A 482 54.69 0.19 -46.90
CA THR A 482 55.33 -0.98 -46.30
C THR A 482 55.19 -0.91 -44.79
N VAL A 483 55.28 -2.08 -44.15
CA VAL A 483 55.22 -2.21 -42.70
C VAL A 483 56.58 -2.65 -42.20
N ASN A 484 57.13 -1.97 -41.20
CA ASN A 484 58.39 -2.37 -40.60
C ASN A 484 58.18 -3.44 -39.52
N ALA A 485 59.28 -3.96 -38.94
CA ALA A 485 59.22 -4.99 -37.91
C ALA A 485 58.48 -4.55 -36.61
N GLN A 486 58.28 -3.24 -36.42
CA GLN A 486 57.52 -2.65 -35.31
C GLN A 486 56.01 -2.56 -35.60
N GLY A 487 55.58 -3.05 -36.76
CA GLY A 487 54.22 -2.87 -37.25
C GLY A 487 53.90 -1.44 -37.66
N VAL A 488 54.87 -0.54 -37.81
CA VAL A 488 54.59 0.83 -38.29
C VAL A 488 54.48 0.81 -39.80
N ILE A 489 53.39 1.37 -40.31
CA ILE A 489 53.09 1.50 -41.73
C ILE A 489 53.64 2.84 -42.20
N SER A 490 54.43 2.84 -43.27
CA SER A 490 55.05 4.03 -43.85
C SER A 490 55.09 3.97 -45.37
N GLY A 491 55.08 5.14 -46.03
CA GLY A 491 54.95 5.28 -47.48
C GLY A 491 53.90 6.32 -47.83
N ASP A 492 53.10 6.07 -48.87
CA ASP A 492 52.00 6.96 -49.29
C ASP A 492 50.82 6.97 -48.31
N VAL A 493 50.79 6.04 -47.34
CA VAL A 493 49.90 6.05 -46.18
C VAL A 493 50.68 5.68 -44.92
N THR A 494 50.26 6.22 -43.79
CA THR A 494 50.79 5.92 -42.46
C THR A 494 49.77 5.16 -41.62
N GLY A 495 50.23 4.44 -40.59
CA GLY A 495 49.36 3.62 -39.76
C GLY A 495 50.11 2.59 -38.93
N ARG A 496 49.38 1.59 -38.41
CA ARG A 496 49.93 0.51 -37.59
C ARG A 496 49.32 -0.85 -37.89
N TYR A 497 50.14 -1.88 -37.93
CA TYR A 497 49.79 -3.29 -37.93
C TYR A 497 49.92 -3.86 -36.52
N ILE A 498 48.85 -4.48 -36.02
CA ILE A 498 48.86 -5.24 -34.77
C ILE A 498 47.96 -6.47 -34.96
N ASP A 499 48.52 -7.65 -34.71
CA ASP A 499 47.78 -8.92 -34.58
C ASP A 499 46.79 -9.21 -35.73
N GLY A 500 47.26 -9.17 -36.98
CA GLY A 500 46.43 -9.46 -38.15
C GLY A 500 45.55 -8.29 -38.60
N VAL A 501 45.67 -7.11 -37.97
CA VAL A 501 44.88 -5.92 -38.30
C VAL A 501 45.78 -4.75 -38.68
N LEU A 502 45.58 -4.21 -39.88
CA LEU A 502 46.19 -2.97 -40.35
C LEU A 502 45.23 -1.82 -40.09
N THR A 503 45.69 -0.82 -39.36
CA THR A 503 44.99 0.44 -39.08
C THR A 503 45.71 1.56 -39.82
N LEU A 504 44.99 2.34 -40.63
CA LEU A 504 45.55 3.37 -41.50
C LEU A 504 44.97 4.73 -41.17
N ASP A 505 45.80 5.77 -41.30
CA ASP A 505 45.47 7.15 -40.95
C ASP A 505 44.77 7.90 -42.09
N SER A 506 44.60 7.27 -43.25
CA SER A 506 43.97 7.85 -44.44
C SER A 506 43.13 6.84 -45.21
N ALA A 507 42.16 7.35 -45.98
CA ALA A 507 41.28 6.55 -46.81
C ALA A 507 42.02 5.93 -47.99
N ILE A 508 41.94 4.60 -48.15
CA ILE A 508 42.41 3.91 -49.36
C ILE A 508 41.33 2.95 -49.89
N LYS A 509 41.33 2.65 -51.20
CA LYS A 509 40.37 1.76 -51.86
C LYS A 509 41.08 0.78 -52.77
N GLY A 510 40.56 -0.44 -52.87
CA GLY A 510 41.08 -1.48 -53.77
C GLY A 510 42.52 -1.87 -53.44
N VAL A 511 42.77 -2.20 -52.18
CA VAL A 511 44.12 -2.55 -51.68
C VAL A 511 44.43 -4.03 -51.91
N THR A 512 45.61 -4.32 -52.44
CA THR A 512 46.22 -5.65 -52.43
C THR A 512 47.32 -5.67 -51.37
N VAL A 513 47.26 -6.67 -50.49
CA VAL A 513 48.23 -6.82 -49.40
C VAL A 513 49.08 -8.06 -49.66
N GLY A 514 50.40 -7.86 -49.80
CA GLY A 514 51.40 -8.93 -49.86
C GLY A 514 52.02 -9.12 -48.49
N TYR A 515 52.16 -10.36 -48.02
CA TYR A 515 52.71 -10.66 -46.70
C TYR A 515 53.27 -12.09 -46.61
N ASN A 516 54.12 -12.32 -45.62
CA ASN A 516 54.70 -13.61 -45.29
C ASN A 516 54.11 -14.17 -43.99
N THR A 517 53.75 -15.46 -43.96
CA THR A 517 53.26 -16.11 -42.74
C THR A 517 54.39 -16.73 -41.92
N GLY A 518 54.41 -16.47 -40.60
CA GLY A 518 55.24 -17.14 -39.59
C GLY A 518 54.43 -17.41 -38.32
N ASP A 519 54.94 -18.26 -37.41
CA ASP A 519 54.23 -18.64 -36.18
C ASP A 519 54.38 -17.57 -35.09
N LYS A 520 53.25 -17.14 -34.52
CA LYS A 520 53.23 -16.24 -33.35
C LYS A 520 53.41 -17.06 -32.08
N ILE A 521 54.51 -16.84 -31.36
CA ILE A 521 54.77 -17.48 -30.07
C ILE A 521 54.11 -16.67 -28.97
N THR A 522 53.44 -17.34 -28.03
CA THR A 522 52.94 -16.76 -26.79
C THR A 522 53.54 -17.49 -25.60
N GLN A 523 54.22 -16.75 -24.73
CA GLN A 523 54.80 -17.24 -23.48
C GLN A 523 54.09 -16.61 -22.28
N ASN A 524 53.86 -17.40 -21.23
CA ASN A 524 53.34 -16.92 -19.96
C ASN A 524 54.46 -16.95 -18.92
N HIS A 525 54.71 -15.80 -18.30
CA HIS A 525 55.70 -15.62 -17.25
C HIS A 525 55.02 -15.42 -15.90
N PRO A 526 55.39 -16.16 -14.83
CA PRO A 526 54.90 -15.88 -13.49
C PRO A 526 55.41 -14.53 -12.98
N THR A 527 54.79 -13.99 -11.92
CA THR A 527 55.15 -12.68 -11.34
C THR A 527 56.64 -12.64 -10.95
N PRO A 528 57.49 -11.81 -11.60
CA PRO A 528 58.90 -11.72 -11.26
C PRO A 528 59.13 -10.95 -9.96
N ALA A 529 60.26 -11.21 -9.30
CA ALA A 529 60.71 -10.37 -8.19
C ALA A 529 61.07 -8.97 -8.70
N ARG A 530 60.73 -7.94 -7.92
CA ARG A 530 61.05 -6.54 -8.24
C ARG A 530 62.47 -6.17 -7.83
N ASP A 531 63.12 -5.30 -8.58
CA ASP A 531 64.39 -4.68 -8.20
C ASP A 531 64.20 -3.52 -7.19
N LEU A 532 65.30 -2.91 -6.74
CA LEU A 532 65.30 -1.78 -5.80
C LEU A 532 64.66 -0.49 -6.36
N GLN A 533 64.41 -0.45 -7.67
CA GLN A 533 63.76 0.64 -8.38
C GLN A 533 62.30 0.32 -8.74
N GLY A 534 61.81 -0.87 -8.35
CA GLY A 534 60.43 -1.33 -8.58
C GLY A 534 60.20 -2.01 -9.94
N ASN A 535 61.23 -2.21 -10.77
CA ASN A 535 61.09 -2.84 -12.09
C ASN A 535 61.02 -4.36 -12.01
N VAL A 536 60.42 -4.97 -13.03
CA VAL A 536 60.41 -6.42 -13.27
C VAL A 536 61.18 -6.76 -14.54
N SER A 537 61.87 -7.90 -14.52
CA SER A 537 62.59 -8.45 -15.67
C SER A 537 62.03 -9.81 -16.05
N ILE A 538 61.75 -10.01 -17.35
CA ILE A 538 61.31 -11.30 -17.91
C ILE A 538 62.22 -11.72 -19.07
N ASP A 539 62.42 -13.02 -19.22
CA ASP A 539 63.29 -13.61 -20.25
C ASP A 539 62.43 -14.10 -21.42
N ILE A 540 62.60 -13.51 -22.60
CA ILE A 540 61.78 -13.77 -23.78
C ILE A 540 62.49 -14.74 -24.74
N GLY A 541 63.82 -14.67 -24.82
CA GLY A 541 64.64 -15.37 -25.81
C GLY A 541 64.80 -14.57 -27.12
N ASP A 542 65.08 -15.26 -28.22
CA ASP A 542 65.23 -14.66 -29.54
C ASP A 542 63.87 -14.42 -30.20
N PHE A 543 63.68 -13.21 -30.72
CA PHE A 543 62.47 -12.80 -31.42
C PHE A 543 62.80 -11.70 -32.44
N VAL A 544 61.89 -11.45 -33.38
CA VAL A 544 62.04 -10.35 -34.35
C VAL A 544 61.87 -9.01 -33.64
N ALA A 545 62.90 -8.16 -33.62
CA ALA A 545 62.86 -6.86 -32.95
C ALA A 545 61.68 -5.98 -33.41
N GLY A 546 60.94 -5.40 -32.47
CA GLY A 546 59.71 -4.65 -32.74
C GLY A 546 58.42 -5.47 -32.68
N THR A 547 58.50 -6.79 -32.57
CA THR A 547 57.30 -7.66 -32.54
C THR A 547 56.82 -8.04 -31.14
N LEU A 548 57.60 -7.75 -30.10
CA LEU A 548 57.28 -8.13 -28.73
C LEU A 548 56.14 -7.28 -28.16
N GLN A 549 55.11 -7.96 -27.65
CA GLN A 549 54.02 -7.40 -26.88
C GLN A 549 53.94 -8.07 -25.51
N LEU A 550 53.90 -7.28 -24.44
CA LEU A 550 53.73 -7.75 -23.07
C LEU A 550 52.35 -7.34 -22.58
N THR A 551 51.63 -8.24 -21.91
CA THR A 551 50.34 -7.93 -21.26
C THR A 551 50.32 -8.47 -19.83
N TYR A 552 49.93 -7.64 -18.87
CA TYR A 552 49.92 -8.00 -17.46
C TYR A 552 48.80 -7.30 -16.66
N PRO A 553 48.29 -7.93 -15.59
CA PRO A 553 47.25 -7.38 -14.72
C PRO A 553 47.82 -6.50 -13.59
N LEU A 554 47.17 -5.37 -13.33
CA LEU A 554 47.41 -4.47 -12.21
C LEU A 554 46.20 -4.43 -11.27
N THR A 555 46.44 -4.37 -9.97
CA THR A 555 45.47 -4.11 -8.91
C THR A 555 45.51 -2.63 -8.53
N VAL A 556 44.34 -1.99 -8.45
CA VAL A 556 44.23 -0.54 -8.16
C VAL A 556 44.22 -0.28 -6.64
N GLU A 557 45.02 0.68 -6.16
CA GLU A 557 45.06 1.16 -4.78
C GLU A 557 43.87 2.10 -4.47
N GLY A 558 43.33 2.03 -3.25
CA GLY A 558 42.12 2.80 -2.89
C GLY A 558 40.84 2.25 -3.54
N TYR A 559 40.86 0.99 -3.95
CA TYR A 559 39.72 0.26 -4.48
C TYR A 559 38.65 0.09 -3.40
N ASP A 560 37.66 0.97 -3.40
CA ASP A 560 36.37 0.64 -2.84
C ASP A 560 35.67 -0.32 -3.83
N GLU A 561 35.13 -1.44 -3.36
CA GLU A 561 34.23 -2.33 -4.13
C GLU A 561 33.03 -1.59 -4.77
N ILE A 562 32.85 -0.32 -4.37
CA ILE A 562 31.88 0.71 -4.75
C ILE A 562 32.08 1.22 -6.20
N ALA A 563 32.87 0.59 -7.09
CA ALA A 563 33.06 1.09 -8.46
C ALA A 563 32.65 0.15 -9.59
N LEU A 564 32.98 -1.15 -9.63
CA LEU A 564 32.72 -1.98 -10.83
C LEU A 564 32.62 -3.49 -10.56
N GLY A 565 31.47 -4.08 -10.92
CA GLY A 565 31.24 -5.54 -10.95
C GLY A 565 31.74 -6.25 -12.22
N ALA A 566 32.58 -5.63 -13.03
CA ALA A 566 33.15 -6.24 -14.24
C ALA A 566 34.67 -6.01 -14.29
N VAL A 567 35.42 -7.08 -14.61
CA VAL A 567 36.85 -7.03 -14.92
C VAL A 567 37.06 -6.06 -16.09
N ILE A 568 37.87 -5.02 -15.89
CA ILE A 568 38.10 -3.94 -16.85
C ILE A 568 39.36 -4.28 -17.66
N SER A 569 39.24 -4.47 -18.97
CA SER A 569 40.41 -4.49 -19.86
C SER A 569 40.45 -3.21 -20.68
N THR A 570 41.56 -2.47 -20.63
CA THR A 570 41.81 -1.32 -21.51
C THR A 570 42.23 -1.74 -22.92
N SER A 571 42.33 -3.04 -23.19
CA SER A 571 42.98 -3.62 -24.38
C SER A 571 42.03 -4.40 -25.32
N GLY A 572 40.71 -4.31 -25.13
CA GLY A 572 39.75 -4.91 -26.07
C GLY A 572 39.69 -6.44 -26.04
N ARG A 573 40.24 -7.10 -25.00
CA ARG A 573 40.04 -8.53 -24.76
C ARG A 573 38.89 -8.76 -23.77
N LYS A 574 37.94 -9.63 -24.15
CA LYS A 574 36.90 -10.17 -23.28
C LYS A 574 37.55 -10.92 -22.11
N GLY A 575 37.59 -10.31 -20.94
CA GLY A 575 37.70 -11.04 -19.68
C GLY A 575 36.36 -11.72 -19.40
N ARG A 576 36.20 -12.96 -19.86
CA ARG A 576 35.03 -13.77 -19.53
C ARG A 576 35.07 -14.02 -18.02
N ASN A 577 34.03 -13.63 -17.29
CA ASN A 577 33.80 -14.08 -15.93
C ASN A 577 33.31 -15.55 -16.02
N THR A 578 34.21 -16.48 -16.34
CA THR A 578 33.87 -17.91 -16.37
C THR A 578 33.97 -18.49 -14.97
N THR A 579 32.84 -18.52 -14.28
CA THR A 579 32.55 -19.58 -13.32
C THR A 579 32.30 -20.86 -14.11
N GLN A 580 33.34 -21.64 -14.39
CA GLN A 580 33.15 -23.05 -14.73
C GLN A 580 34.32 -23.91 -14.28
N SER A 581 33.96 -24.94 -13.51
CA SER A 581 34.78 -26.07 -13.10
C SER A 581 35.26 -26.83 -14.33
N GLY A 582 36.58 -26.99 -14.51
CA GLY A 582 37.15 -27.87 -15.53
C GLY A 582 38.48 -27.38 -16.07
N ASP A 583 39.55 -27.98 -15.57
CA ASP A 583 40.91 -28.14 -16.13
C ASP A 583 41.46 -27.07 -17.10
N GLY A 584 42.40 -26.27 -16.60
CA GLY A 584 43.19 -25.32 -17.39
C GLY A 584 43.42 -23.99 -16.66
N SER A 585 44.45 -23.95 -15.82
CA SER A 585 44.88 -22.81 -15.00
C SER A 585 44.91 -21.46 -15.74
N HIS A 586 43.85 -20.66 -15.57
CA HIS A 586 43.82 -19.21 -15.76
C HIS A 586 43.35 -18.61 -14.44
N GLY A 587 44.20 -17.78 -13.82
CA GLY A 587 43.90 -17.17 -12.53
C GLY A 587 42.60 -16.37 -12.58
N THR A 588 41.70 -16.63 -11.64
CA THR A 588 40.51 -15.82 -11.41
C THR A 588 40.96 -14.47 -10.84
N TYR A 589 40.95 -13.42 -11.66
CA TYR A 589 41.25 -12.07 -11.18
C TYR A 589 40.03 -11.47 -10.48
N GLY A 590 40.24 -10.94 -9.26
CA GLY A 590 39.21 -10.26 -8.49
C GLY A 590 38.81 -8.91 -9.10
N ALA A 591 37.72 -8.34 -8.57
CA ALA A 591 37.26 -7.00 -8.92
C ALA A 591 38.39 -5.96 -8.64
N GLY A 592 38.55 -4.94 -9.49
CA GLY A 592 39.63 -3.94 -9.38
C GLY A 592 40.93 -4.27 -10.11
N THR A 593 40.89 -5.20 -11.07
CA THR A 593 42.03 -5.54 -11.93
C THR A 593 41.95 -4.85 -13.29
N VAL A 594 43.05 -4.21 -13.73
CA VAL A 594 43.20 -3.58 -15.07
C VAL A 594 44.36 -4.24 -15.82
N PHE A 595 44.25 -4.47 -17.12
CA PHE A 595 45.33 -5.04 -17.93
C PHE A 595 46.10 -3.98 -18.71
N ILE A 596 47.41 -3.89 -18.51
CA ILE A 596 48.30 -3.03 -19.29
C ILE A 596 49.00 -3.83 -20.38
N THR A 597 49.18 -3.21 -21.55
CA THR A 597 49.93 -3.77 -22.67
C THR A 597 51.09 -2.86 -23.05
N LEU A 598 52.30 -3.42 -23.13
CA LEU A 598 53.51 -2.75 -23.61
C LEU A 598 53.94 -3.35 -24.95
N THR A 599 54.53 -2.54 -25.82
CA THR A 599 55.07 -2.98 -27.12
C THR A 599 56.53 -2.58 -27.27
N ASP A 600 57.34 -3.42 -27.89
CA ASP A 600 58.72 -3.09 -28.28
C ASP A 600 58.73 -2.15 -29.49
N ASP A 601 59.50 -1.06 -29.41
CA ASP A 601 59.70 -0.09 -30.48
C ASP A 601 60.78 -0.50 -31.49
N GLY A 602 61.38 -1.69 -31.30
CA GLY A 602 62.43 -2.25 -32.17
C GLY A 602 63.76 -1.50 -32.14
N LYS A 603 63.86 -0.45 -31.32
CA LYS A 603 65.10 0.25 -30.98
C LYS A 603 65.59 -0.13 -29.58
N GLY A 604 64.95 -1.13 -28.96
CA GLY A 604 65.27 -1.63 -27.63
C GLY A 604 64.50 -0.95 -26.50
N ASN A 605 63.40 -0.24 -26.79
CA ASN A 605 62.53 0.37 -25.78
C ASN A 605 61.17 -0.32 -25.74
N LEU A 606 60.62 -0.49 -24.54
CA LEU A 606 59.21 -0.83 -24.33
C LEU A 606 58.40 0.46 -24.20
N ILE A 607 57.37 0.60 -25.02
CA ILE A 607 56.46 1.73 -25.03
C ILE A 607 55.04 1.31 -24.64
N ASP A 608 54.33 2.19 -23.95
CA ASP A 608 52.92 2.02 -23.64
C ASP A 608 52.00 2.39 -24.83
N SER A 609 50.68 2.31 -24.63
CA SER A 609 49.68 2.64 -25.65
C SER A 609 49.68 4.11 -26.10
N HIS A 610 50.35 5.01 -25.37
CA HIS A 610 50.50 6.42 -25.69
C HIS A 610 51.87 6.74 -26.29
N GLY A 611 52.71 5.71 -26.53
CA GLY A 611 54.05 5.86 -27.08
C GLY A 611 55.11 6.32 -26.07
N LYS A 612 54.78 6.36 -24.77
CA LYS A 612 55.74 6.70 -23.71
C LYS A 612 56.65 5.51 -23.47
N THR A 613 57.96 5.72 -23.46
CA THR A 613 58.93 4.71 -23.04
C THR A 613 58.80 4.43 -21.54
N VAL A 614 58.53 3.18 -21.20
CA VAL A 614 58.31 2.70 -19.83
C VAL A 614 59.21 1.51 -19.45
N GLY A 615 60.05 1.07 -20.39
CA GLY A 615 61.03 0.01 -20.17
C GLY A 615 61.99 -0.16 -21.35
N THR A 616 62.81 -1.20 -21.28
CA THR A 616 63.81 -1.54 -22.30
C THR A 616 63.78 -3.02 -22.63
N VAL A 617 64.12 -3.36 -23.88
CA VAL A 617 64.37 -4.73 -24.31
C VAL A 617 65.82 -4.86 -24.77
N LYS A 618 66.59 -5.74 -24.12
CA LYS A 618 68.00 -5.96 -24.45
C LYS A 618 68.40 -7.40 -24.19
N ASN A 619 69.14 -8.00 -25.13
CA ASN A 619 69.64 -9.38 -25.03
C ASN A 619 68.55 -10.41 -24.71
N GLY A 620 67.38 -10.32 -25.37
CA GLY A 620 66.26 -11.23 -25.13
C GLY A 620 65.50 -11.00 -23.82
N LYS A 621 65.82 -9.97 -23.03
CA LYS A 621 65.16 -9.65 -21.76
C LYS A 621 64.39 -8.33 -21.84
N ALA A 622 63.17 -8.34 -21.31
CA ALA A 622 62.35 -7.15 -21.13
C ALA A 622 62.39 -6.68 -19.67
N LEU A 623 62.82 -5.43 -19.45
CA LEU A 623 62.89 -4.76 -18.15
C LEU A 623 61.95 -3.55 -18.16
N PHE A 624 61.00 -3.47 -17.23
CA PHE A 624 60.03 -2.37 -17.15
C PHE A 624 59.47 -2.19 -15.74
N ASN A 625 58.98 -0.99 -15.43
CA ASN A 625 58.17 -0.77 -14.24
C ASN A 625 56.70 -1.14 -14.56
N PRO A 626 56.10 -2.11 -13.85
CA PRO A 626 54.72 -2.53 -14.14
C PRO A 626 53.69 -1.57 -13.54
N ASP A 627 54.05 -0.70 -12.60
CA ASP A 627 53.09 0.16 -11.91
C ASP A 627 52.64 1.32 -12.80
N ALA A 628 51.36 1.68 -12.66
CA ALA A 628 50.74 2.73 -13.44
C ALA A 628 49.86 3.61 -12.55
N THR A 629 49.42 4.75 -13.08
CA THR A 629 48.33 5.53 -12.50
C THR A 629 47.14 5.42 -13.43
N VAL A 630 45.99 5.02 -12.89
CA VAL A 630 44.73 4.89 -13.62
C VAL A 630 43.71 5.86 -13.06
N SER A 631 42.77 6.32 -13.89
CA SER A 631 41.68 7.18 -13.46
C SER A 631 40.49 6.32 -13.05
N ILE A 632 40.04 6.41 -11.79
CA ILE A 632 38.91 5.62 -11.28
C ILE A 632 37.70 6.50 -10.95
N PRO A 633 36.47 6.00 -11.18
CA PRO A 633 35.26 6.70 -10.78
C PRO A 633 35.07 6.62 -9.26
N LYS A 634 34.93 7.78 -8.61
CA LYS A 634 34.59 7.93 -7.19
C LYS A 634 33.17 8.48 -7.07
N ALA A 635 32.32 7.77 -6.32
CA ALA A 635 30.92 8.13 -6.16
C ALA A 635 30.73 9.42 -5.34
N ASN A 636 29.89 10.33 -5.85
CA ASN A 636 29.45 11.54 -5.16
C ASN A 636 28.00 11.38 -4.70
N TYR A 637 27.68 11.98 -3.55
CA TYR A 637 26.36 11.89 -2.94
C TYR A 637 25.83 13.26 -2.50
N THR A 638 24.53 13.48 -2.68
CA THR A 638 23.79 14.61 -2.12
C THR A 638 22.95 14.15 -0.93
N LYS A 639 22.65 15.07 -0.01
CA LYS A 639 21.78 14.84 1.15
C LYS A 639 20.45 15.53 0.90
N ASP A 640 19.48 14.77 0.42
CA ASP A 640 18.19 15.33 0.05
C ASP A 640 17.16 15.04 1.14
N LYS A 641 16.39 16.06 1.54
CA LYS A 641 15.21 15.86 2.39
C LYS A 641 14.13 15.18 1.54
N ILE A 642 13.71 13.99 1.96
CA ILE A 642 12.73 13.17 1.22
C ILE A 642 11.42 12.95 1.97
N GLY A 643 11.29 13.50 3.18
CA GLY A 643 10.06 13.41 3.95
C GLY A 643 10.23 13.87 5.39
N GLU A 644 9.23 13.59 6.21
CA GLU A 644 9.18 13.93 7.63
C GLU A 644 8.59 12.73 8.40
N LYS A 645 9.20 12.36 9.53
CA LYS A 645 8.68 11.37 10.49
C LYS A 645 8.18 12.10 11.72
N VAL A 646 7.06 11.69 12.29
CA VAL A 646 6.66 12.16 13.63
C VAL A 646 7.62 11.53 14.66
N TYR A 647 8.44 12.37 15.31
CA TYR A 647 9.54 11.91 16.17
C TYR A 647 9.13 11.77 17.63
N SER A 648 8.39 12.73 18.18
CA SER A 648 7.76 12.59 19.49
C SER A 648 6.56 13.54 19.65
N GLN A 649 5.63 13.14 20.52
CA GLN A 649 4.78 14.07 21.26
C GLN A 649 5.43 14.23 22.63
N THR A 650 6.21 15.28 22.84
CA THR A 650 6.68 15.63 24.19
C THR A 650 6.04 16.96 24.57
N ALA A 651 5.50 17.01 25.79
CA ALA A 651 4.94 18.22 26.40
C ALA A 651 6.05 19.26 26.61
N THR A 652 6.37 20.03 25.59
CA THR A 652 7.15 21.27 25.77
C THR A 652 6.17 22.42 25.59
N GLU A 653 5.78 23.02 26.71
CA GLU A 653 4.80 24.11 26.76
C GLU A 653 5.39 25.37 26.11
N LEU A 654 4.86 25.75 24.94
CA LEU A 654 5.01 27.11 24.42
C LEU A 654 3.72 27.87 24.72
N THR A 655 3.80 28.83 25.64
CA THR A 655 2.69 29.71 25.98
C THR A 655 2.72 30.93 25.07
N TRP A 656 1.74 31.03 24.17
CA TRP A 656 1.41 32.28 23.48
C TRP A 656 -0.07 32.56 23.72
N ASN A 657 -0.40 33.74 24.26
CA ASN A 657 -1.77 34.14 24.61
C ASN A 657 -2.54 33.12 25.51
N ASN A 658 -1.90 32.54 26.53
CA ASN A 658 -2.53 31.60 27.47
C ASN A 658 -3.18 30.35 26.83
N ILE A 659 -2.69 29.93 25.65
CA ILE A 659 -3.09 28.67 25.01
C ILE A 659 -1.86 27.76 24.94
N THR A 660 -1.97 26.55 25.50
CA THR A 660 -0.93 25.52 25.45
C THR A 660 -1.12 24.66 24.22
N TYR A 661 -0.10 24.56 23.36
CA TYR A 661 -0.10 23.70 22.18
C TYR A 661 0.82 22.51 22.40
N ALA A 662 0.36 21.30 22.06
CA ALA A 662 1.24 20.15 21.89
C ALA A 662 2.10 20.38 20.64
N THR A 663 3.42 20.51 20.80
CA THR A 663 4.34 20.61 19.66
C THR A 663 4.57 19.22 19.10
N LYS A 664 4.06 18.96 17.89
CA LYS A 664 4.51 17.83 17.08
C LYS A 664 5.88 18.18 16.52
N THR A 665 6.93 17.52 17.01
CA THR A 665 8.24 17.61 16.36
C THR A 665 8.27 16.64 15.20
N TYR A 666 8.25 17.22 14.00
CA TYR A 666 8.51 16.51 12.75
C TYR A 666 10.03 16.42 12.58
N GLN A 667 10.54 15.21 12.40
CA GLN A 667 11.93 14.98 12.07
C GLN A 667 12.04 14.85 10.55
N ASP A 668 12.86 15.71 9.96
CA ASP A 668 13.20 15.63 8.55
C ASP A 668 13.92 14.30 8.28
N ILE A 669 13.35 13.54 7.34
CA ILE A 669 13.98 12.35 6.83
C ILE A 669 14.86 12.74 5.65
N TYR A 670 16.15 12.54 5.81
CA TYR A 670 17.12 12.69 4.74
C TYR A 670 17.45 11.36 4.08
N ARG A 671 17.81 11.45 2.80
CA ARG A 671 18.34 10.36 1.98
C ARG A 671 19.68 10.77 1.42
N THR A 672 20.58 9.80 1.31
CA THR A 672 21.80 9.97 0.52
C THR A 672 21.53 9.55 -0.92
N SER A 673 21.37 10.53 -1.81
CA SER A 673 21.11 10.28 -3.22
C SER A 673 22.42 10.26 -3.99
N PHE A 674 22.54 9.35 -4.94
CA PHE A 674 23.70 9.30 -5.82
C PHE A 674 23.69 10.49 -6.78
N ALA A 675 24.80 11.23 -6.85
CA ALA A 675 24.91 12.49 -7.59
C ALA A 675 25.89 12.45 -8.77
N GLY A 676 26.47 11.27 -9.07
CA GLY A 676 27.42 11.07 -10.16
C GLY A 676 28.80 10.63 -9.68
N PHE A 677 29.78 10.67 -10.59
CA PHE A 677 31.16 10.26 -10.32
C PHE A 677 32.16 11.38 -10.60
N ASP A 678 33.14 11.51 -9.72
CA ASP A 678 34.39 12.22 -10.01
C ASP A 678 35.47 11.22 -10.41
N TYR A 679 36.27 11.57 -11.41
CA TYR A 679 37.41 10.74 -11.82
C TYR A 679 38.66 11.19 -11.09
N VAL A 680 39.20 10.32 -10.24
CA VAL A 680 40.41 10.59 -9.45
C VAL A 680 41.56 9.69 -9.89
N PRO A 681 42.81 10.21 -9.93
CA PRO A 681 43.98 9.37 -10.18
C PRO A 681 44.21 8.41 -9.01
N ALA A 682 44.35 7.12 -9.30
CA ALA A 682 44.68 6.07 -8.36
C ALA A 682 45.93 5.30 -8.81
N GLY A 683 46.78 4.92 -7.85
CA GLY A 683 47.91 4.03 -8.10
C GLY A 683 47.41 2.65 -8.51
N ALA A 684 48.08 1.98 -9.44
CA ALA A 684 47.81 0.62 -9.82
C ALA A 684 49.12 -0.17 -9.84
N THR A 685 49.17 -1.27 -9.11
CA THR A 685 50.38 -2.07 -8.91
C THR A 685 50.22 -3.48 -9.46
N LEU A 686 51.32 -4.14 -9.85
CA LEU A 686 51.27 -5.51 -10.38
C LEU A 686 50.50 -6.46 -9.44
N ALA A 687 49.48 -7.14 -9.98
CA ALA A 687 48.60 -7.98 -9.17
C ALA A 687 49.34 -9.15 -8.50
N SER A 688 48.88 -9.56 -7.31
CA SER A 688 49.42 -10.75 -6.63
C SER A 688 49.16 -12.01 -7.48
N ASN A 689 50.21 -12.80 -7.74
CA ASN A 689 50.18 -13.94 -8.66
C ASN A 689 49.85 -13.60 -10.13
N ALA A 690 50.11 -12.36 -10.56
CA ALA A 690 50.01 -11.96 -11.96
C ALA A 690 50.79 -12.87 -12.91
N VAL A 691 50.16 -13.22 -14.04
CA VAL A 691 50.85 -13.81 -15.19
C VAL A 691 51.11 -12.69 -16.21
N ILE A 692 52.37 -12.52 -16.59
CA ILE A 692 52.79 -11.60 -17.65
C ILE A 692 52.85 -12.41 -18.94
N THR A 693 51.96 -12.12 -19.90
CA THR A 693 51.94 -12.78 -21.19
C THR A 693 52.80 -12.00 -22.19
N ALA A 694 53.81 -12.65 -22.76
CA ALA A 694 54.62 -12.13 -23.85
C ALA A 694 54.19 -12.78 -25.17
N SER A 695 53.95 -11.99 -26.20
CA SER A 695 53.64 -12.47 -27.55
C SER A 695 54.59 -11.83 -28.56
N TYR A 696 55.17 -12.61 -29.46
CA TYR A 696 56.15 -12.16 -30.45
C TYR A 696 56.27 -13.15 -31.63
N TYR A 697 56.98 -12.77 -32.69
CA TYR A 697 57.28 -13.65 -33.83
C TYR A 697 58.67 -14.28 -33.70
N ASP A 698 58.76 -15.55 -34.05
CA ASP A 698 60.03 -16.26 -34.15
C ASP A 698 60.81 -15.88 -35.43
N THR A 699 62.05 -16.35 -35.55
CA THR A 699 62.96 -15.99 -36.64
C THR A 699 62.92 -16.94 -37.87
N HIS A 700 61.86 -17.73 -38.09
CA HIS A 700 61.79 -18.73 -39.19
C HIS A 700 61.26 -18.17 -40.54
N PRO A 701 61.63 -18.75 -41.71
CA PRO A 701 61.32 -18.18 -43.02
C PRO A 701 59.90 -18.50 -43.54
N ALA A 702 59.36 -17.48 -44.20
CA ALA A 702 58.03 -17.25 -44.75
C ALA A 702 57.49 -18.16 -45.87
N THR A 703 56.17 -18.40 -45.88
CA THR A 703 55.41 -18.60 -47.13
C THR A 703 54.80 -17.27 -47.59
N ALA A 704 55.10 -16.81 -48.81
CA ALA A 704 54.57 -15.57 -49.37
C ALA A 704 53.12 -15.73 -49.85
N LYS A 705 52.25 -14.80 -49.46
CA LYS A 705 50.86 -14.67 -49.91
C LYS A 705 50.60 -13.26 -50.41
N SER A 706 49.71 -13.11 -51.38
CA SER A 706 49.26 -11.81 -51.88
C SER A 706 47.81 -11.91 -52.32
N GLU A 707 46.94 -11.08 -51.76
CA GLU A 707 45.51 -11.12 -52.05
C GLU A 707 44.84 -9.74 -51.91
N PRO A 708 43.75 -9.48 -52.67
CA PRO A 708 42.95 -8.28 -52.51
C PRO A 708 42.12 -8.37 -51.22
N LEU A 709 42.12 -7.30 -50.42
CA LEU A 709 41.40 -7.26 -49.15
C LEU A 709 40.46 -6.05 -49.06
N ALA A 710 39.35 -6.24 -48.34
CA ALA A 710 38.39 -5.19 -48.09
C ALA A 710 38.92 -4.17 -47.08
N VAL A 711 38.68 -2.88 -47.35
CA VAL A 711 38.97 -1.78 -46.44
C VAL A 711 37.67 -1.39 -45.75
N SER A 712 37.65 -1.46 -44.43
CA SER A 712 36.55 -0.98 -43.58
C SER A 712 36.97 0.31 -42.86
N THR A 713 36.04 0.97 -42.18
CA THR A 713 36.35 2.10 -41.29
C THR A 713 36.11 1.67 -39.84
N SER A 714 37.11 1.85 -38.97
CA SER A 714 36.95 1.74 -37.52
C SER A 714 36.86 3.13 -36.91
N ILE A 715 35.84 3.34 -36.10
CA ILE A 715 35.64 4.51 -35.26
C ILE A 715 35.72 4.01 -33.82
N LYS A 716 36.62 4.59 -33.03
CA LYS A 716 36.78 4.24 -31.62
C LYS A 716 36.46 5.44 -30.73
N PHE A 717 35.37 5.32 -29.97
CA PHE A 717 35.00 6.24 -28.90
C PHE A 717 35.79 5.86 -27.64
N VAL A 718 36.82 6.64 -27.31
CA VAL A 718 37.71 6.33 -26.16
C VAL A 718 37.02 6.76 -24.85
N ILE A 719 36.32 5.82 -24.21
CA ILE A 719 35.60 6.04 -22.95
C ILE A 719 36.51 5.90 -21.72
N ASN A 720 36.12 6.51 -20.60
CA ASN A 720 36.88 6.41 -19.35
C ASN A 720 36.82 5.00 -18.75
N THR A 721 37.83 4.66 -17.94
CA THR A 721 37.88 3.38 -17.21
C THR A 721 36.60 3.19 -16.38
N GLY A 722 35.90 2.08 -16.62
CA GLY A 722 34.69 1.72 -15.88
C GLY A 722 33.37 2.22 -16.48
N GLU A 723 33.43 2.96 -17.58
CA GLU A 723 32.24 3.34 -18.34
C GLU A 723 31.86 2.28 -19.39
N LEU A 724 30.58 2.23 -19.72
CA LEU A 724 30.06 1.56 -20.92
C LEU A 724 29.27 2.57 -21.74
N ILE A 725 29.32 2.47 -23.06
CA ILE A 725 28.41 3.25 -23.91
C ILE A 725 26.98 2.76 -23.68
N THR A 726 26.06 3.69 -23.45
CA THR A 726 24.64 3.33 -23.32
C THR A 726 24.11 2.95 -24.70
N PRO A 727 23.48 1.77 -24.88
CA PRO A 727 22.89 1.41 -26.16
C PRO A 727 21.88 2.46 -26.64
N ASN A 728 21.79 2.64 -27.96
CA ASN A 728 20.90 3.60 -28.61
C ASN A 728 21.22 5.08 -28.28
N SER A 729 22.44 5.38 -27.78
CA SER A 729 22.88 6.75 -27.45
C SER A 729 23.78 7.38 -28.51
N VAL A 730 24.34 6.58 -29.42
CA VAL A 730 25.40 6.97 -30.34
C VAL A 730 24.79 7.52 -31.61
N ARG A 731 25.04 8.80 -31.87
CA ARG A 731 24.71 9.45 -33.13
C ARG A 731 25.85 10.34 -33.61
N PHE A 732 26.21 10.23 -34.87
CA PHE A 732 27.28 11.03 -35.47
C PHE A 732 27.04 11.28 -36.95
N THR A 733 27.74 12.25 -37.52
CA THR A 733 27.79 12.45 -38.97
C THR A 733 29.16 12.11 -39.53
N MET A 734 29.18 11.46 -40.68
CA MET A 734 30.39 11.19 -41.46
C MET A 734 30.05 11.33 -42.95
N ASN A 735 30.91 11.99 -43.73
CA ASN A 735 30.71 12.16 -45.18
C ASN A 735 29.33 12.72 -45.58
N GLY A 736 28.75 13.62 -44.76
CA GLY A 736 27.45 14.24 -45.02
C GLY A 736 26.23 13.35 -44.71
N LYS A 737 26.41 12.13 -44.20
CA LYS A 737 25.34 11.24 -43.74
C LYS A 737 25.27 11.21 -42.21
N SER A 738 24.09 10.97 -41.66
CA SER A 738 23.89 10.72 -40.22
C SER A 738 23.86 9.21 -39.97
N TYR A 739 24.57 8.80 -38.92
CA TYR A 739 24.67 7.43 -38.44
C TYR A 739 24.16 7.39 -37.02
N PHE A 740 23.40 6.35 -36.68
CA PHE A 740 22.87 6.14 -35.34
C PHE A 740 22.90 4.66 -34.99
N ASP A 741 23.05 4.34 -33.71
CA ASP A 741 22.99 2.96 -33.24
C ASP A 741 21.56 2.53 -32.92
N LYS A 742 21.29 1.26 -33.21
CA LYS A 742 20.12 0.56 -32.71
C LYS A 742 20.51 -0.88 -32.37
N ASP A 743 20.43 -1.22 -31.09
CA ASP A 743 20.63 -2.56 -30.55
C ASP A 743 21.94 -3.24 -31.02
N GLY A 744 23.04 -2.48 -31.01
CA GLY A 744 24.40 -2.93 -31.36
C GLY A 744 24.72 -2.89 -32.86
N SER A 745 23.74 -2.56 -33.69
CA SER A 745 23.91 -2.32 -35.13
C SER A 745 23.93 -0.82 -35.42
N ILE A 746 24.62 -0.41 -36.49
CA ILE A 746 24.67 0.99 -36.93
C ILE A 746 23.88 1.16 -38.21
N TYR A 747 23.04 2.18 -38.23
CA TYR A 747 22.12 2.50 -39.31
C TYR A 747 22.38 3.88 -39.89
N THR A 748 22.05 4.06 -41.17
CA THR A 748 22.04 5.34 -41.87
C THR A 748 20.83 5.45 -42.81
N ASN A 749 20.66 6.59 -43.48
CA ASN A 749 19.55 6.85 -44.42
C ASN A 749 18.14 6.61 -43.83
N LEU A 750 17.87 7.18 -42.64
CA LEU A 750 16.55 7.05 -42.01
C LEU A 750 15.44 7.64 -42.89
N ASN A 751 14.43 6.83 -43.21
CA ASN A 751 13.15 7.29 -43.70
C ASN A 751 12.30 7.76 -42.51
N THR A 752 12.13 9.07 -42.38
CA THR A 752 11.43 9.68 -41.23
C THR A 752 9.94 9.38 -41.18
N ALA A 753 9.31 8.95 -42.28
CA ALA A 753 7.88 8.58 -42.28
C ALA A 753 7.65 7.14 -41.80
N THR A 754 8.53 6.20 -42.18
CA THR A 754 8.34 4.75 -41.94
C THR A 754 9.27 4.16 -40.88
N GLY A 755 10.31 4.89 -40.46
CA GLY A 755 11.34 4.41 -39.54
C GLY A 755 12.34 3.44 -40.17
N GLN A 756 12.23 3.12 -41.46
CA GLN A 756 13.18 2.24 -42.15
C GLN A 756 14.55 2.91 -42.31
N ALA A 757 15.63 2.15 -42.14
CA ALA A 757 17.01 2.62 -42.28
C ALA A 757 17.95 1.50 -42.76
N ASP A 758 19.06 1.88 -43.38
CA ASP A 758 20.05 0.95 -43.93
C ASP A 758 21.07 0.54 -42.86
N LYS A 759 21.21 -0.76 -42.58
CA LYS A 759 22.26 -1.29 -41.69
C LYS A 759 23.63 -1.27 -42.38
N VAL A 760 24.60 -0.59 -41.78
CA VAL A 760 25.95 -0.34 -42.35
C VAL A 760 27.11 -0.78 -41.45
N GLY A 761 26.83 -1.23 -40.23
CA GLY A 761 27.86 -1.68 -39.31
C GLY A 761 27.35 -2.18 -37.97
N SER A 762 28.27 -2.27 -37.01
CA SER A 762 28.00 -2.65 -35.62
C SER A 762 28.94 -1.92 -34.66
N ILE A 763 28.51 -1.79 -33.40
CA ILE A 763 29.28 -1.19 -32.31
C ILE A 763 29.40 -2.16 -31.14
N ASP A 764 30.57 -2.18 -30.51
CA ASP A 764 30.78 -2.80 -29.21
C ASP A 764 30.74 -1.73 -28.12
N TYR A 765 29.65 -1.71 -27.36
CA TYR A 765 29.40 -0.73 -26.31
C TYR A 765 30.40 -0.79 -25.14
N SER A 766 31.11 -1.91 -24.97
CA SER A 766 32.10 -2.06 -23.90
C SER A 766 33.47 -1.49 -24.27
N THR A 767 33.83 -1.55 -25.55
CA THR A 767 35.13 -1.07 -26.05
C THR A 767 35.04 0.29 -26.74
N GLY A 768 33.82 0.70 -27.10
CA GLY A 768 33.55 1.89 -27.91
C GLY A 768 34.02 1.76 -29.36
N GLU A 769 34.35 0.55 -29.82
CA GLU A 769 34.76 0.31 -31.20
C GLU A 769 33.57 0.03 -32.10
N LEU A 770 33.53 0.73 -33.24
CA LEU A 770 32.49 0.66 -34.24
C LEU A 770 33.14 0.42 -35.60
N ILE A 771 32.59 -0.52 -36.37
CA ILE A 771 33.11 -0.89 -37.70
C ILE A 771 32.04 -0.61 -38.76
N LEU A 772 32.41 0.16 -39.78
CA LEU A 772 31.57 0.50 -40.93
C LEU A 772 32.17 -0.07 -42.22
N SER A 773 31.30 -0.42 -43.16
CA SER A 773 31.68 -0.74 -44.54
C SER A 773 31.94 0.51 -45.40
N ASP A 774 31.46 1.67 -44.97
CA ASP A 774 31.67 2.96 -45.64
C ASP A 774 33.13 3.45 -45.52
N PRO A 775 33.64 4.22 -46.50
CA PRO A 775 34.99 4.78 -46.45
C PRO A 775 35.13 5.81 -45.33
N ILE A 776 36.35 5.91 -44.79
CA ILE A 776 36.68 6.81 -43.68
C ILE A 776 36.39 8.27 -44.04
N GLY A 777 35.88 9.03 -43.06
CA GLY A 777 35.64 10.47 -43.17
C GLY A 777 35.78 11.16 -41.81
N ALA A 778 35.68 12.50 -41.81
CA ALA A 778 35.62 13.26 -40.57
C ALA A 778 34.32 12.92 -39.82
N VAL A 779 34.46 12.51 -38.56
CA VAL A 779 33.33 12.15 -37.68
C VAL A 779 33.02 13.35 -36.78
N SER A 780 31.76 13.80 -36.81
CA SER A 780 31.23 14.76 -35.85
C SER A 780 30.19 14.07 -34.98
N VAL A 781 30.46 13.94 -33.68
CA VAL A 781 29.54 13.35 -32.71
C VAL A 781 28.37 14.30 -32.48
N GLN A 782 27.15 13.80 -32.67
CA GLN A 782 25.91 14.53 -32.45
C GLN A 782 25.29 14.15 -31.09
N SER A 783 25.39 12.88 -30.68
CA SER A 783 24.98 12.38 -29.38
C SER A 783 25.84 11.20 -28.95
N LEU A 784 26.21 11.14 -27.68
CA LEU A 784 26.88 9.99 -27.08
C LEU A 784 26.75 10.06 -25.57
N THR A 785 26.40 8.93 -24.95
CA THR A 785 26.34 8.83 -23.49
C THR A 785 26.91 7.52 -23.00
N THR A 786 27.58 7.58 -21.86
CA THR A 786 28.10 6.42 -21.15
C THR A 786 27.42 6.26 -19.79
N SER A 787 27.56 5.09 -19.18
CA SER A 787 27.12 4.82 -17.81
C SER A 787 28.12 3.98 -17.04
N VAL A 788 28.07 4.06 -15.71
CA VAL A 788 28.81 3.16 -14.82
C VAL A 788 27.81 2.16 -14.23
N ASN A 789 28.07 0.86 -14.42
CA ASN A 789 27.15 -0.22 -14.01
C ASN A 789 27.09 -0.40 -12.49
N ALA A 790 26.25 0.38 -11.78
CA ALA A 790 25.64 0.02 -10.49
C ALA A 790 24.63 1.09 -10.05
N ASN A 791 23.33 0.86 -10.27
CA ASN A 791 22.28 1.64 -9.60
C ASN A 791 22.21 1.23 -8.11
N ARG A 792 22.14 2.22 -7.21
CA ARG A 792 22.27 2.02 -5.77
C ARG A 792 21.21 2.79 -5.02
N THR A 793 20.76 2.24 -3.90
CA THR A 793 19.88 2.95 -2.98
C THR A 793 20.17 2.56 -1.53
N ASP A 794 19.84 3.43 -0.60
CA ASP A 794 19.84 3.20 0.86
C ASP A 794 18.41 3.01 1.41
N SER A 795 17.37 3.13 0.57
CA SER A 795 15.97 3.11 1.00
C SER A 795 15.00 2.80 -0.13
N ILE A 796 13.82 2.28 0.22
CA ILE A 796 12.75 1.98 -0.72
C ILE A 796 11.36 2.08 -0.08
N SER A 797 10.37 2.54 -0.85
CA SER A 797 8.95 2.53 -0.52
C SER A 797 8.16 1.96 -1.69
N PHE A 798 7.28 0.99 -1.44
CA PHE A 798 6.54 0.31 -2.50
C PHE A 798 5.17 -0.18 -2.01
N ILE A 799 4.31 -0.54 -2.96
CA ILE A 799 2.96 -1.06 -2.71
C ILE A 799 2.87 -2.49 -3.24
N THR A 800 2.27 -3.40 -2.48
CA THR A 800 2.01 -4.77 -2.92
C THR A 800 0.88 -4.81 -3.95
N PRO A 801 0.92 -5.73 -4.95
CA PRO A 801 -0.12 -5.87 -5.96
C PRO A 801 -1.52 -6.21 -5.40
N SER A 802 -1.56 -6.76 -4.19
CA SER A 802 -2.78 -7.10 -3.48
C SER A 802 -2.63 -6.72 -2.01
N ALA A 803 -3.71 -6.22 -1.42
CA ALA A 803 -3.85 -5.87 -0.03
C ALA A 803 -5.28 -6.24 0.43
N PRO A 804 -5.49 -6.64 1.70
CA PRO A 804 -4.49 -6.77 2.75
C PRO A 804 -3.56 -7.99 2.55
N ILE A 805 -2.37 -7.93 3.16
CA ILE A 805 -1.42 -9.05 3.25
C ILE A 805 -1.41 -9.63 4.66
N ARG A 806 -1.00 -10.89 4.82
CA ARG A 806 -0.89 -11.52 6.15
C ARG A 806 0.09 -10.74 7.03
N PRO A 807 -0.27 -10.43 8.28
CA PRO A 807 0.69 -10.05 9.30
C PRO A 807 1.84 -11.04 9.40
N SER A 808 3.07 -10.53 9.52
CA SER A 808 4.30 -11.33 9.55
C SER A 808 4.62 -12.15 8.29
N SER A 809 4.01 -11.89 7.13
CA SER A 809 4.38 -12.59 5.88
C SER A 809 5.37 -11.86 4.99
N LEU A 810 5.43 -10.52 5.04
CA LEU A 810 6.29 -9.77 4.13
C LEU A 810 7.75 -10.00 4.50
N THR A 811 8.49 -10.64 3.60
CA THR A 811 9.94 -10.82 3.69
C THR A 811 10.60 -10.06 2.56
N ILE A 812 11.62 -9.27 2.89
CA ILE A 812 12.40 -8.49 1.93
C ILE A 812 13.85 -8.99 1.90
N SER A 813 14.45 -9.02 0.72
CA SER A 813 15.84 -9.37 0.48
C SER A 813 16.52 -8.27 -0.34
N ALA A 814 17.77 -7.95 -0.02
CA ALA A 814 18.62 -7.02 -0.76
C ALA A 814 20.09 -7.42 -0.65
N THR A 815 20.93 -6.97 -1.59
CA THR A 815 22.38 -7.22 -1.58
C THR A 815 23.12 -5.89 -1.47
N THR A 816 23.95 -5.76 -0.44
CA THR A 816 24.87 -4.63 -0.22
C THR A 816 25.95 -4.56 -1.31
N LEU A 817 26.65 -3.43 -1.42
CA LEU A 817 27.67 -3.23 -2.44
C LEU A 817 28.89 -4.16 -2.30
N ASP A 818 29.21 -4.58 -1.07
CA ASP A 818 30.22 -5.57 -0.71
C ASP A 818 29.72 -7.03 -0.88
N GLY A 819 28.54 -7.23 -1.46
CA GLY A 819 27.98 -8.54 -1.78
C GLY A 819 27.32 -9.27 -0.62
N LYS A 820 27.26 -8.69 0.59
CA LYS A 820 26.53 -9.24 1.73
C LYS A 820 25.01 -9.16 1.49
N LYS A 821 24.30 -10.28 1.67
CA LYS A 821 22.83 -10.31 1.63
C LYS A 821 22.24 -9.79 2.94
N ILE A 822 21.20 -8.97 2.81
CA ILE A 822 20.30 -8.52 3.87
C ILE A 822 18.96 -9.19 3.63
N THR A 823 18.39 -9.82 4.66
CA THR A 823 17.05 -10.41 4.62
C THR A 823 16.34 -10.10 5.93
N ALA A 824 15.09 -9.64 5.85
CA ALA A 824 14.26 -9.43 7.03
C ALA A 824 12.80 -9.74 6.74
N THR A 825 12.11 -10.24 7.76
CA THR A 825 10.66 -10.48 7.75
C THR A 825 10.01 -9.48 8.70
N ALA A 826 8.94 -8.82 8.25
CA ALA A 826 8.17 -7.94 9.10
C ALA A 826 7.57 -8.75 10.27
N ASN A 827 7.52 -8.16 11.46
CA ASN A 827 6.84 -8.77 12.60
C ASN A 827 5.31 -8.56 12.51
N ALA A 828 4.55 -8.99 13.54
CA ALA A 828 3.10 -8.88 13.56
C ALA A 828 2.59 -7.42 13.58
N LYS A 829 3.45 -6.45 13.93
CA LYS A 829 3.18 -5.01 13.90
C LYS A 829 3.60 -4.35 12.58
N GLY A 830 4.12 -5.14 11.65
CA GLY A 830 4.65 -4.64 10.38
C GLY A 830 6.07 -4.10 10.46
N GLU A 831 6.79 -4.18 11.58
CA GLU A 831 8.13 -3.60 11.71
C GLU A 831 9.20 -4.57 11.19
N PHE A 832 10.19 -4.03 10.47
CA PHE A 832 11.41 -4.74 10.09
C PHE A 832 12.53 -4.39 11.08
N GLU A 833 13.11 -5.41 11.70
CA GLU A 833 14.28 -5.27 12.58
C GLU A 833 15.41 -6.20 12.10
N GLY A 834 16.62 -5.64 11.97
CA GLY A 834 17.82 -6.39 11.62
C GLY A 834 19.08 -5.52 11.62
N GLU A 835 20.26 -6.15 11.54
CA GLU A 835 21.56 -5.47 11.70
C GLU A 835 21.80 -4.31 10.72
N TYR A 836 21.23 -4.39 9.51
CA TYR A 836 21.37 -3.38 8.44
C TYR A 836 20.03 -3.00 7.79
N ILE A 837 18.93 -3.16 8.51
CA ILE A 837 17.59 -2.91 7.96
C ILE A 837 16.62 -2.44 9.03
N SER A 838 15.87 -1.39 8.68
CA SER A 838 14.80 -0.85 9.51
C SER A 838 13.67 -0.37 8.61
N GLY A 839 12.42 -0.62 9.00
CA GLY A 839 11.28 -0.25 8.16
C GLY A 839 9.95 -0.63 8.78
N LEU A 840 8.89 -0.35 8.04
CA LEU A 840 7.53 -0.73 8.40
C LEU A 840 6.74 -1.17 7.16
N VAL A 841 5.77 -2.06 7.35
CA VAL A 841 4.72 -2.39 6.39
C VAL A 841 3.36 -2.18 7.01
N ASP A 842 2.51 -1.45 6.30
CA ASP A 842 1.08 -1.41 6.55
C ASP A 842 0.44 -2.60 5.84
N VAL A 843 0.07 -3.61 6.61
CA VAL A 843 -0.48 -4.87 6.10
C VAL A 843 -1.89 -4.71 5.53
N GLU A 844 -2.63 -3.69 5.98
CA GLU A 844 -3.97 -3.38 5.50
C GLU A 844 -3.90 -2.72 4.12
N TYR A 845 -2.95 -1.80 3.92
CA TYR A 845 -2.82 -1.02 2.70
C TYR A 845 -1.81 -1.58 1.71
N GLY A 846 -1.04 -2.59 2.10
CA GLY A 846 0.04 -3.17 1.31
C GLY A 846 1.23 -2.23 1.13
N LEU A 847 1.36 -1.19 1.95
CA LEU A 847 2.40 -0.15 1.82
C LEU A 847 3.62 -0.52 2.66
N ALA A 848 4.75 -0.79 2.02
CA ALA A 848 6.01 -1.08 2.70
C ALA A 848 7.01 0.08 2.53
N SER A 849 7.82 0.34 3.56
CA SER A 849 8.91 1.31 3.52
C SER A 849 10.09 0.83 4.36
N VAL A 850 11.26 0.74 3.72
CA VAL A 850 12.45 0.13 4.29
C VAL A 850 13.66 1.02 4.03
N LYS A 851 14.53 1.13 5.03
CA LYS A 851 15.87 1.73 4.94
C LYS A 851 16.93 0.68 5.25
N PHE A 852 18.04 0.76 4.52
CA PHE A 852 19.21 -0.09 4.69
C PHE A 852 20.31 0.69 5.40
N GLY A 853 20.84 0.14 6.49
CA GLY A 853 21.78 0.82 7.37
C GLY A 853 21.55 0.50 8.84
N LYS A 854 22.28 1.19 9.71
CA LYS A 854 22.22 0.97 11.17
C LYS A 854 22.37 2.26 11.95
N TRP A 855 21.79 2.30 13.14
CA TRP A 855 22.00 3.39 14.08
C TRP A 855 23.41 3.31 14.70
N VAL A 856 24.14 4.42 14.71
CA VAL A 856 25.48 4.56 15.31
C VAL A 856 25.53 5.79 16.21
N ALA A 857 26.48 5.84 17.14
CA ALA A 857 26.68 7.01 17.99
C ALA A 857 27.17 8.22 17.18
N VAL A 858 26.77 9.43 17.56
CA VAL A 858 27.23 10.68 16.91
C VAL A 858 28.75 10.86 17.05
N ALA A 859 29.28 10.59 18.24
CA ALA A 859 30.69 10.80 18.55
C ALA A 859 31.62 10.00 17.63
N GLY A 860 32.50 10.69 16.91
CA GLY A 860 33.48 10.11 16.00
C GLY A 860 32.99 9.94 14.55
N ASN A 861 31.77 10.35 14.24
CA ASN A 861 31.20 10.29 12.88
C ASN A 861 30.90 11.69 12.29
N GLU A 862 31.24 12.78 12.99
CA GLU A 862 30.89 14.14 12.58
C GLU A 862 31.61 14.61 11.30
N GLY A 863 32.74 13.99 10.96
CA GLY A 863 33.52 14.26 9.73
C GLY A 863 33.09 13.42 8.53
N GLU A 864 32.11 12.54 8.69
CA GLU A 864 31.71 11.58 7.65
C GLU A 864 30.82 12.21 6.58
N GLY A 865 31.03 11.82 5.32
CA GLY A 865 30.30 12.37 4.17
C GLY A 865 28.77 12.19 4.25
N TRP A 866 28.28 11.17 4.96
CA TRP A 866 26.86 10.88 5.17
C TRP A 866 26.25 11.58 6.40
N TYR A 867 27.08 12.18 7.28
CA TYR A 867 26.61 12.78 8.53
C TYR A 867 25.75 14.03 8.28
N ASN A 868 24.57 14.10 8.89
CA ASN A 868 23.75 15.30 8.92
C ASN A 868 23.37 15.61 10.38
N ALA A 869 23.73 16.81 10.85
CA ALA A 869 23.42 17.25 12.22
C ALA A 869 21.91 17.26 12.48
N ASP A 870 21.10 17.58 11.46
CA ASP A 870 19.63 17.63 11.56
C ASP A 870 18.99 16.22 11.63
N ALA A 871 19.77 15.16 11.39
CA ALA A 871 19.30 13.77 11.41
C ALA A 871 19.59 13.03 12.74
N VAL A 872 20.16 13.72 13.73
CA VAL A 872 20.54 13.14 15.03
C VAL A 872 19.31 12.93 15.93
N VAL A 873 19.25 11.75 16.56
CA VAL A 873 18.17 11.23 17.40
C VAL A 873 18.78 10.61 18.65
N ASP A 874 18.48 11.18 19.81
CA ASP A 874 18.92 10.64 21.12
C ASP A 874 20.43 10.31 21.19
N GLY A 875 21.28 11.15 20.58
CA GLY A 875 22.74 10.95 20.53
C GLY A 875 23.21 9.88 19.53
N GLN A 876 22.30 9.34 18.73
CA GLN A 876 22.55 8.42 17.63
C GLN A 876 22.19 9.03 16.28
N ILE A 877 22.76 8.49 15.21
CA ILE A 877 22.47 8.86 13.83
C ILE A 877 22.40 7.60 12.97
N PHE A 878 21.49 7.57 12.00
CA PHE A 878 21.38 6.44 11.09
C PHE A 878 22.51 6.50 10.04
N LYS A 879 23.43 5.54 10.08
CA LYS A 879 24.46 5.34 9.06
C LYS A 879 23.86 4.53 7.89
N PRO A 880 23.67 5.14 6.70
CA PRO A 880 23.10 4.44 5.55
C PRO A 880 24.06 3.35 5.03
N THR A 881 23.48 2.23 4.59
CA THR A 881 24.18 1.17 3.86
C THR A 881 23.56 1.05 2.48
N HIS A 882 24.34 1.27 1.43
CA HIS A 882 23.84 1.15 0.06
C HIS A 882 23.70 -0.31 -0.37
N VAL A 883 22.64 -0.60 -1.09
CA VAL A 883 22.34 -1.89 -1.73
C VAL A 883 22.16 -1.71 -3.24
N PHE A 884 22.37 -2.76 -4.02
CA PHE A 884 22.03 -2.77 -5.44
C PHE A 884 20.51 -2.66 -5.60
N SER A 885 20.02 -1.62 -6.25
CA SER A 885 18.57 -1.37 -6.36
C SER A 885 17.83 -2.53 -7.05
N SER A 886 18.49 -3.21 -8.00
CA SER A 886 17.97 -4.38 -8.72
C SER A 886 17.91 -5.66 -7.89
N SER A 887 18.62 -5.70 -6.75
CA SER A 887 18.63 -6.86 -5.86
C SER A 887 17.49 -6.86 -4.84
N ILE A 888 16.69 -5.78 -4.79
CA ILE A 888 15.62 -5.62 -3.81
C ILE A 888 14.38 -6.39 -4.26
N THR A 889 14.17 -7.55 -3.66
CA THR A 889 12.98 -8.39 -3.87
C THR A 889 12.20 -8.57 -2.59
N TYR A 890 10.90 -8.84 -2.71
CA TYR A 890 10.06 -9.19 -1.59
C TYR A 890 9.12 -10.36 -1.92
N SER A 891 8.73 -11.09 -0.89
CA SER A 891 7.68 -12.09 -0.93
C SER A 891 6.67 -11.82 0.18
N ALA A 892 5.39 -12.10 -0.06
CA ALA A 892 4.32 -11.94 0.92
C ALA A 892 3.16 -12.90 0.62
N VAL A 893 2.24 -13.04 1.56
CA VAL A 893 1.00 -13.79 1.34
C VAL A 893 -0.17 -12.81 1.39
N ALA A 894 -0.87 -12.64 0.27
CA ALA A 894 -2.09 -11.86 0.20
C ALA A 894 -3.30 -12.74 0.53
N TYR A 895 -4.35 -12.15 1.10
CA TYR A 895 -5.58 -12.88 1.40
C TYR A 895 -6.77 -12.25 0.73
N SER A 896 -7.63 -13.11 0.18
CA SER A 896 -8.98 -12.74 -0.19
C SER A 896 -9.97 -13.42 0.76
N TYR A 897 -11.05 -12.72 1.05
CA TYR A 897 -12.15 -13.27 1.83
C TYR A 897 -13.23 -13.75 0.88
N LEU A 898 -13.56 -15.04 0.97
CA LEU A 898 -14.73 -15.62 0.34
C LEU A 898 -15.92 -15.41 1.29
N PRO A 899 -17.01 -14.77 0.82
CA PRO A 899 -18.24 -14.70 1.60
C PRO A 899 -18.82 -16.10 1.82
N VAL A 900 -19.24 -16.39 3.05
CA VAL A 900 -19.99 -17.61 3.36
C VAL A 900 -21.40 -17.52 2.76
N ASP A 901 -21.95 -18.66 2.34
CA ASP A 901 -23.29 -18.77 1.75
C ASP A 901 -24.37 -18.17 2.67
N SER A 902 -25.09 -17.16 2.15
CA SER A 902 -26.12 -16.40 2.85
C SER A 902 -27.29 -17.27 3.34
N THR A 903 -27.55 -18.40 2.68
CA THR A 903 -28.59 -19.35 3.10
C THR A 903 -28.22 -20.07 4.39
N THR A 904 -26.94 -20.35 4.61
CA THR A 904 -26.44 -21.04 5.80
C THR A 904 -26.40 -20.12 7.01
N ILE A 905 -26.02 -18.86 6.80
CA ILE A 905 -25.86 -17.88 7.88
C ILE A 905 -27.07 -16.96 8.07
N ARG A 906 -28.10 -17.08 7.22
CA ARG A 906 -29.39 -16.36 7.27
C ARG A 906 -29.23 -14.83 7.30
N ILE A 907 -28.27 -14.34 6.52
CA ILE A 907 -28.01 -12.92 6.24
C ILE A 907 -27.34 -12.78 4.87
N ASP A 908 -27.72 -11.75 4.11
CA ASP A 908 -27.04 -11.40 2.86
C ASP A 908 -25.71 -10.68 3.13
N THR A 909 -24.61 -11.34 2.78
CA THR A 909 -23.24 -10.84 2.95
C THR A 909 -22.74 -9.99 1.78
N VAL A 910 -23.50 -9.87 0.70
CA VAL A 910 -23.07 -9.15 -0.51
C VAL A 910 -22.72 -7.71 -0.17
N ARG A 911 -23.52 -7.07 0.69
CA ARG A 911 -23.36 -5.65 1.04
C ARG A 911 -22.41 -5.41 2.21
N LEU A 912 -22.04 -6.46 2.95
CA LEU A 912 -21.15 -6.39 4.10
C LEU A 912 -19.67 -6.27 3.70
N PRO A 913 -18.78 -5.79 4.60
CA PRO A 913 -17.34 -5.82 4.40
C PRO A 913 -16.82 -7.20 3.99
N GLN A 914 -15.79 -7.24 3.14
CA GLN A 914 -15.20 -8.50 2.70
C GLN A 914 -14.62 -9.31 3.86
N ASP A 915 -13.96 -8.64 4.81
CA ASP A 915 -13.39 -9.25 6.01
C ASP A 915 -14.45 -9.59 7.08
N GLY A 916 -15.73 -9.25 6.83
CA GLY A 916 -16.86 -9.51 7.71
C GLY A 916 -16.79 -8.76 9.03
N ARG A 917 -15.95 -7.72 9.15
CA ARG A 917 -15.76 -6.96 10.40
C ARG A 917 -16.41 -5.58 10.33
N VAL A 918 -16.78 -5.07 11.49
CA VAL A 918 -17.37 -3.74 11.65
C VAL A 918 -16.65 -2.95 12.74
N PRO A 919 -16.59 -1.61 12.63
CA PRO A 919 -16.00 -0.76 13.65
C PRO A 919 -16.83 -0.77 14.92
N ILE A 920 -16.16 -1.04 16.05
CA ILE A 920 -16.73 -0.98 17.40
C ILE A 920 -16.17 0.18 18.23
N PHE A 921 -15.10 0.82 17.77
CA PHE A 921 -14.54 2.04 18.37
C PHE A 921 -14.44 3.14 17.31
N ARG A 922 -15.11 4.26 17.55
CA ARG A 922 -15.14 5.41 16.65
C ARG A 922 -14.84 6.68 17.41
N ARG A 923 -14.39 7.70 16.68
CA ARG A 923 -14.23 9.05 17.24
C ARG A 923 -15.55 9.53 17.81
N GLY A 924 -15.54 9.97 19.06
CA GLY A 924 -16.71 10.44 19.78
C GLY A 924 -17.46 9.37 20.57
N ASP A 925 -17.15 8.08 20.41
CA ASP A 925 -17.75 7.00 21.19
C ASP A 925 -17.36 7.10 22.66
N THR A 926 -18.28 6.67 23.53
CA THR A 926 -18.02 6.46 24.95
C THR A 926 -17.51 5.05 25.15
N ILE A 927 -16.45 4.91 25.93
CA ILE A 927 -15.85 3.63 26.29
C ILE A 927 -15.89 3.40 27.80
N LEU A 928 -15.84 2.13 28.17
CA LEU A 928 -15.71 1.64 29.53
C LEU A 928 -14.47 0.76 29.63
N ILE A 929 -13.52 1.15 30.46
CA ILE A 929 -12.37 0.33 30.83
C ILE A 929 -12.76 -0.42 32.10
N THR A 930 -12.64 -1.75 32.10
CA THR A 930 -13.04 -2.60 33.25
C THR A 930 -11.95 -3.58 33.64
N ASN A 931 -11.81 -3.83 34.94
CA ASN A 931 -11.03 -4.93 35.48
C ASN A 931 -11.70 -5.50 36.74
N SER A 932 -12.02 -6.78 36.77
CA SER A 932 -12.72 -7.42 37.90
C SER A 932 -11.88 -8.50 38.57
N LEU A 933 -11.87 -8.52 39.90
CA LEU A 933 -11.32 -9.60 40.73
C LEU A 933 -12.45 -10.27 41.50
N LYS A 934 -12.47 -11.61 41.48
CA LYS A 934 -13.37 -12.40 42.32
C LYS A 934 -12.59 -12.95 43.52
N GLN A 935 -12.99 -12.58 44.72
CA GLN A 935 -12.42 -13.00 46.00
C GLN A 935 -13.41 -13.92 46.72
N GLU A 936 -12.93 -15.01 47.32
CA GLU A 936 -13.74 -15.87 48.19
C GLU A 936 -13.77 -15.27 49.60
N LEU A 937 -14.98 -15.09 50.16
CA LEU A 937 -15.19 -14.58 51.52
C LEU A 937 -15.36 -15.71 52.54
N GLY A 938 -15.43 -16.96 52.09
CA GLY A 938 -15.62 -18.15 52.91
C GLY A 938 -17.06 -18.37 53.38
N SER A 939 -17.23 -19.28 54.34
CA SER A 939 -18.53 -19.78 54.82
C SER A 939 -18.89 -19.35 56.25
N ALA A 940 -18.02 -18.62 56.95
CA ALA A 940 -18.23 -18.24 58.35
C ALA A 940 -18.38 -16.71 58.48
N HIS A 941 -19.62 -16.25 58.63
CA HIS A 941 -19.98 -14.83 58.72
C HIS A 941 -20.75 -14.55 60.01
N LYS A 942 -20.42 -13.46 60.71
CA LYS A 942 -21.12 -13.00 61.92
C LYS A 942 -21.76 -11.63 61.69
N ALA A 943 -22.89 -11.37 62.32
CA ALA A 943 -23.53 -10.05 62.31
C ALA A 943 -22.56 -8.97 62.84
N GLY A 944 -22.47 -7.83 62.15
CA GLY A 944 -21.54 -6.74 62.48
C GLY A 944 -20.07 -6.99 62.12
N GLN A 945 -19.73 -8.15 61.53
CA GLN A 945 -18.35 -8.44 61.13
C GLN A 945 -17.96 -7.63 59.88
N THR A 946 -16.85 -6.92 59.97
CA THR A 946 -16.20 -6.29 58.81
C THR A 946 -15.21 -7.26 58.16
N ILE A 947 -15.27 -7.38 56.84
CA ILE A 947 -14.35 -8.17 56.02
C ILE A 947 -13.60 -7.22 55.09
N GLN A 948 -12.28 -7.28 55.14
CA GLN A 948 -11.41 -6.53 54.25
C GLN A 948 -11.29 -7.25 52.90
N LEU A 949 -11.43 -6.50 51.81
CA LEU A 949 -11.28 -7.00 50.45
C LEU A 949 -9.83 -6.83 49.98
N ASP A 950 -9.45 -7.63 48.98
CA ASP A 950 -8.10 -7.62 48.39
C ASP A 950 -7.84 -6.38 47.53
N ARG A 951 -8.87 -5.57 47.26
CA ARG A 951 -8.81 -4.33 46.46
C ARG A 951 -9.53 -3.18 47.15
N THR A 952 -8.92 -2.00 47.06
CA THR A 952 -9.44 -0.69 47.47
C THR A 952 -9.87 0.13 46.24
N ASP A 953 -10.38 1.34 46.46
CA ASP A 953 -10.80 2.29 45.41
C ASP A 953 -11.73 1.68 44.34
N LEU A 954 -12.69 0.88 44.79
CA LEU A 954 -13.61 0.14 43.95
C LEU A 954 -14.65 1.07 43.32
N ASP A 955 -14.96 0.86 42.04
CA ASP A 955 -16.09 1.54 41.39
C ASP A 955 -17.38 0.70 41.51
N ARG A 956 -17.24 -0.62 41.64
CA ARG A 956 -18.36 -1.54 41.81
C ARG A 956 -17.99 -2.75 42.66
N LEU A 957 -18.92 -3.14 43.54
CA LEU A 957 -18.81 -4.31 44.40
C LEU A 957 -20.10 -5.13 44.35
N CYS A 958 -19.98 -6.45 44.27
CA CYS A 958 -21.12 -7.37 44.33
C CYS A 958 -20.75 -8.62 45.11
N ILE A 959 -21.58 -8.98 46.08
CA ILE A 959 -21.47 -10.25 46.81
C ILE A 959 -22.42 -11.27 46.19
N THR A 960 -21.88 -12.44 45.84
CA THR A 960 -22.65 -13.57 45.31
C THR A 960 -22.40 -14.82 46.13
N ASP A 961 -23.41 -15.68 46.21
CA ASP A 961 -23.29 -17.01 46.79
C ASP A 961 -22.57 -17.98 45.83
N ASN A 962 -22.35 -19.23 46.27
CA ASN A 962 -21.65 -20.25 45.50
C ASN A 962 -22.41 -20.67 44.21
N ASN A 963 -23.71 -20.38 44.13
CA ASN A 963 -24.55 -20.63 42.96
C ASN A 963 -24.70 -19.36 42.09
N GLY A 964 -24.00 -18.27 42.42
CA GLY A 964 -24.06 -17.00 41.68
C GLY A 964 -25.24 -16.09 42.05
N LYS A 965 -26.05 -16.45 43.05
CA LYS A 965 -27.15 -15.61 43.53
C LYS A 965 -26.60 -14.40 44.29
N ALA A 966 -27.00 -13.19 43.90
CA ALA A 966 -26.58 -11.97 44.57
C ALA A 966 -27.13 -11.88 46.01
N VAL A 967 -26.26 -11.58 46.97
CA VAL A 967 -26.66 -11.33 48.36
C VAL A 967 -27.33 -9.96 48.44
N ASN A 968 -28.50 -9.90 49.09
CA ASN A 968 -29.29 -8.68 49.21
C ASN A 968 -28.43 -7.56 49.81
N ALA A 969 -28.42 -6.39 49.15
CA ALA A 969 -27.67 -5.22 49.59
C ALA A 969 -28.10 -4.72 50.98
N GLU A 970 -29.29 -5.08 51.45
CA GLU A 970 -29.72 -4.75 52.82
C GLU A 970 -28.98 -5.52 53.92
N LEU A 971 -28.29 -6.62 53.56
CA LEU A 971 -27.61 -7.48 54.53
C LEU A 971 -26.18 -7.02 54.83
N TRP A 972 -25.62 -6.10 54.06
CA TRP A 972 -24.24 -5.63 54.20
C TRP A 972 -24.11 -4.14 53.85
N ASP A 973 -23.20 -3.46 54.54
CA ASP A 973 -22.73 -2.12 54.24
C ASP A 973 -21.34 -2.19 53.60
N TYR A 974 -20.90 -1.13 52.94
CA TYR A 974 -19.63 -1.12 52.21
C TYR A 974 -18.88 0.21 52.31
N ASP A 975 -17.56 0.10 52.23
CA ASP A 975 -16.66 1.23 51.99
C ASP A 975 -15.86 0.90 50.72
N LEU A 976 -16.21 1.54 49.60
CA LEU A 976 -15.58 1.27 48.31
C LEU A 976 -14.15 1.83 48.23
N GLU A 977 -13.89 2.95 48.90
CA GLU A 977 -12.57 3.58 48.96
C GLU A 977 -11.64 2.71 49.81
N ALA A 978 -12.06 2.35 51.03
CA ALA A 978 -11.29 1.47 51.90
C ALA A 978 -11.29 -0.01 51.46
N GLY A 979 -12.16 -0.40 50.52
CA GLY A 979 -12.26 -1.78 50.05
C GLY A 979 -12.72 -2.76 51.14
N SER A 980 -13.83 -2.47 51.82
CA SER A 980 -14.33 -3.33 52.90
C SER A 980 -15.85 -3.50 52.86
N ILE A 981 -16.34 -4.60 53.43
CA ILE A 981 -17.77 -4.83 53.68
C ILE A 981 -18.02 -5.03 55.17
N THR A 982 -19.18 -4.60 55.66
CA THR A 982 -19.61 -4.87 57.04
C THR A 982 -20.98 -5.52 57.03
N TRP A 983 -21.09 -6.73 57.58
CA TRP A 983 -22.40 -7.39 57.70
C TRP A 983 -23.31 -6.62 58.66
N THR A 984 -24.58 -6.50 58.29
CA THR A 984 -25.59 -5.86 59.17
C THR A 984 -25.89 -6.72 60.39
N SER A 985 -26.60 -6.13 61.36
CA SER A 985 -27.10 -6.82 62.55
C SER A 985 -28.59 -6.49 62.73
N PRO A 986 -29.49 -7.49 62.67
CA PRO A 986 -29.24 -8.93 62.51
C PRO A 986 -28.82 -9.34 61.08
N LEU A 987 -28.10 -10.46 60.95
CA LEU A 987 -27.69 -11.06 59.67
C LEU A 987 -28.40 -12.42 59.46
N ASP A 988 -29.10 -12.58 58.34
CA ASP A 988 -29.67 -13.86 57.90
C ASP A 988 -29.17 -14.21 56.49
N LEU A 989 -28.37 -15.27 56.40
CA LEU A 989 -27.83 -15.79 55.14
C LEU A 989 -28.42 -17.16 54.75
N SER A 990 -29.48 -17.62 55.42
CA SER A 990 -30.07 -18.96 55.20
C SER A 990 -30.55 -19.19 53.75
N ALA A 991 -30.84 -18.11 53.01
CA ALA A 991 -31.28 -18.14 51.63
C ALA A 991 -30.15 -18.22 50.58
N TYR A 992 -28.88 -18.34 51.00
CA TYR A 992 -27.69 -18.29 50.14
C TYR A 992 -26.78 -19.51 50.31
N ALA A 993 -26.22 -20.01 49.20
CA ALA A 993 -25.27 -21.12 49.20
C ALA A 993 -23.84 -20.64 49.55
N LEU A 994 -23.24 -21.18 50.60
CA LEU A 994 -21.86 -20.85 50.99
C LEU A 994 -20.84 -21.72 50.22
N PRO A 995 -19.58 -21.28 50.02
CA PRO A 995 -18.99 -20.00 50.45
C PRO A 995 -19.50 -18.80 49.63
N LEU A 996 -19.45 -17.60 50.24
CA LEU A 996 -19.75 -16.34 49.53
C LEU A 996 -18.51 -15.83 48.79
N HIS A 997 -18.75 -15.01 47.76
CA HIS A 997 -17.70 -14.40 46.95
C HIS A 997 -17.97 -12.92 46.74
N ALA A 998 -16.94 -12.08 46.83
CA ALA A 998 -16.97 -10.68 46.43
C ALA A 998 -16.39 -10.52 45.02
N THR A 999 -17.11 -9.83 44.14
CA THR A 999 -16.59 -9.36 42.85
C THR A 999 -16.26 -7.88 42.96
N CYS A 1000 -14.97 -7.56 42.99
CA CYS A 1000 -14.42 -6.23 43.15
C CYS A 1000 -13.99 -5.70 41.77
N THR A 1001 -14.68 -4.67 41.25
CA THR A 1001 -14.43 -4.15 39.90
C THR A 1001 -13.91 -2.71 39.93
N TRP A 1002 -12.85 -2.45 39.16
CA TRP A 1002 -12.46 -1.10 38.74
C TRP A 1002 -13.06 -0.80 37.38
N GLU A 1003 -13.68 0.37 37.26
CA GLU A 1003 -14.38 0.83 36.07
C GLU A 1003 -14.04 2.30 35.79
N GLU A 1004 -13.72 2.61 34.53
CA GLU A 1004 -13.45 3.97 34.12
C GLU A 1004 -14.16 4.28 32.80
N LYS A 1005 -15.09 5.24 32.84
CA LYS A 1005 -15.81 5.76 31.68
C LYS A 1005 -14.98 6.88 31.05
N ASN A 1006 -14.75 6.82 29.75
CA ASN A 1006 -14.04 7.87 29.01
C ASN A 1006 -14.60 8.02 27.59
N ARG A 1007 -14.11 9.01 26.84
CA ARG A 1007 -14.57 9.29 25.48
C ARG A 1007 -13.40 9.34 24.52
N ILE A 1008 -13.59 8.79 23.33
CA ILE A 1008 -12.56 8.72 22.29
C ILE A 1008 -12.47 10.07 21.55
N GLN A 1009 -11.30 10.70 21.60
CA GLN A 1009 -10.95 11.89 20.82
C GLN A 1009 -10.44 11.54 19.42
N GLY A 1010 -9.66 10.46 19.30
CA GLY A 1010 -9.03 10.00 18.07
C GLY A 1010 -8.78 8.50 18.09
N VAL A 1011 -8.75 7.88 16.91
CA VAL A 1011 -8.46 6.46 16.73
C VAL A 1011 -7.36 6.32 15.68
N ASP A 1012 -6.35 5.51 15.99
CA ASP A 1012 -5.27 5.18 15.07
C ASP A 1012 -5.39 3.72 14.62
N ILE A 1013 -4.93 3.43 13.40
CA ILE A 1013 -5.07 2.11 12.77
C ILE A 1013 -4.38 0.98 13.56
N ASP A 1014 -3.37 1.31 14.37
CA ASP A 1014 -2.66 0.38 15.24
C ASP A 1014 -3.45 -0.02 16.51
N GLY A 1015 -4.70 0.45 16.63
CA GLY A 1015 -5.57 0.19 17.77
C GLY A 1015 -5.36 1.15 18.94
N THR A 1016 -4.61 2.24 18.77
CA THR A 1016 -4.50 3.30 19.77
C THR A 1016 -5.77 4.16 19.81
N LEU A 1017 -6.37 4.23 20.99
CA LEU A 1017 -7.50 5.08 21.33
C LEU A 1017 -6.97 6.29 22.11
N THR A 1018 -7.08 7.48 21.53
CA THR A 1018 -6.80 8.74 22.24
C THR A 1018 -8.03 9.15 23.01
N LEU A 1019 -7.89 9.39 24.31
CA LEU A 1019 -8.96 9.71 25.25
C LEU A 1019 -9.06 11.22 25.48
N ILE A 1020 -10.26 11.70 25.83
CA ILE A 1020 -10.45 13.11 26.19
C ILE A 1020 -9.95 13.41 27.61
N PHE A 1021 -10.06 12.46 28.53
CA PHE A 1021 -9.57 12.60 29.90
C PHE A 1021 -8.40 11.63 30.16
N PRO A 1022 -7.38 12.03 30.95
CA PRO A 1022 -6.33 11.11 31.38
C PRO A 1022 -6.91 10.02 32.28
N THR A 1023 -6.37 8.81 32.18
CA THR A 1023 -6.78 7.66 32.99
C THR A 1023 -6.49 7.90 34.47
N LYS A 1024 -7.41 7.52 35.36
CA LYS A 1024 -7.25 7.78 36.80
C LYS A 1024 -6.34 6.79 37.50
N ARG A 1025 -6.23 5.56 36.97
CA ARG A 1025 -5.61 4.42 37.65
C ARG A 1025 -4.65 3.66 36.74
N ASP A 1026 -3.80 2.87 37.38
CA ASP A 1026 -3.01 1.83 36.72
C ASP A 1026 -3.91 0.62 36.42
N TYR A 1027 -3.93 0.15 35.19
CA TYR A 1027 -4.61 -1.10 34.82
C TYR A 1027 -3.61 -2.14 34.32
N PRO A 1028 -3.61 -3.37 34.87
CA PRO A 1028 -2.78 -4.46 34.36
C PRO A 1028 -3.28 -4.94 33.00
N LEU A 1029 -2.43 -5.67 32.26
CA LEU A 1029 -2.84 -6.28 31.00
C LEU A 1029 -3.90 -7.37 31.22
N GLU A 1030 -3.67 -8.22 32.23
CA GLU A 1030 -4.54 -9.36 32.51
C GLU A 1030 -5.88 -8.92 33.10
N GLY A 1031 -6.97 -9.44 32.52
CA GLY A 1031 -8.33 -9.18 33.00
C GLY A 1031 -8.83 -7.75 32.80
N THR A 1032 -8.08 -6.91 32.07
CA THR A 1032 -8.54 -5.57 31.68
C THR A 1032 -9.12 -5.57 30.27
N TYR A 1033 -10.31 -5.01 30.15
CA TYR A 1033 -11.02 -4.91 28.88
C TYR A 1033 -11.51 -3.48 28.63
N VAL A 1034 -11.52 -3.10 27.35
CA VAL A 1034 -12.08 -1.84 26.88
C VAL A 1034 -13.32 -2.18 26.06
N ALA A 1035 -14.46 -1.62 26.43
CA ALA A 1035 -15.74 -1.84 25.77
C ALA A 1035 -16.32 -0.52 25.24
N SER A 1036 -16.95 -0.55 24.07
CA SER A 1036 -17.80 0.56 23.63
C SER A 1036 -19.19 0.44 24.22
N VAL A 1037 -19.80 1.59 24.48
CA VAL A 1037 -20.99 1.71 25.33
C VAL A 1037 -22.23 2.07 24.52
N LEU A 1038 -23.28 1.25 24.60
CA LEU A 1038 -24.59 1.56 24.02
C LEU A 1038 -25.41 2.36 25.03
N ILE A 1039 -25.58 3.66 24.77
CA ILE A 1039 -26.25 4.61 25.66
C ILE A 1039 -27.77 4.46 25.54
N GLY A 1040 -28.44 4.12 26.64
CA GLY A 1040 -29.90 4.01 26.75
C GLY A 1040 -30.61 5.34 27.03
N GLY A 1041 -29.91 6.28 27.69
CA GLY A 1041 -30.51 7.52 28.21
C GLY A 1041 -31.04 7.31 29.63
N ASN A 1042 -31.94 8.17 30.10
CA ASN A 1042 -32.60 7.94 31.39
C ASN A 1042 -33.72 6.91 31.21
N LEU A 1043 -33.67 5.81 31.97
CA LEU A 1043 -34.74 4.81 32.00
C LEU A 1043 -35.69 5.18 33.13
N GLN A 1044 -36.87 5.67 32.76
CA GLN A 1044 -37.90 6.08 33.69
C GLN A 1044 -39.27 5.83 33.06
N VAL A 1045 -40.20 5.32 33.87
CA VAL A 1045 -41.60 5.26 33.46
C VAL A 1045 -42.19 6.65 33.29
N ARG A 1046 -42.96 6.85 32.22
CA ARG A 1046 -43.66 8.12 31.99
C ARG A 1046 -44.94 7.91 31.18
N ALA A 1047 -45.88 8.82 31.35
CA ALA A 1047 -47.09 8.91 30.52
C ALA A 1047 -47.08 10.20 29.70
N SER A 1048 -47.70 10.16 28.52
CA SER A 1048 -47.96 11.37 27.74
C SER A 1048 -49.11 12.15 28.36
N VAL A 1049 -49.20 13.45 28.05
CA VAL A 1049 -50.40 14.23 28.35
C VAL A 1049 -51.57 13.59 27.57
N PRO A 1050 -52.68 13.22 28.25
CA PRO A 1050 -53.82 12.63 27.58
C PRO A 1050 -54.57 13.69 26.76
N PHE A 1051 -55.16 13.27 25.65
CA PHE A 1051 -56.06 14.11 24.85
C PHE A 1051 -57.36 13.37 24.54
N THR A 1052 -58.45 14.14 24.51
CA THR A 1052 -59.78 13.63 24.17
C THR A 1052 -60.10 13.84 22.69
N GLN A 1053 -60.82 12.91 22.07
CA GLN A 1053 -61.44 13.04 20.75
C GLN A 1053 -62.92 12.67 20.83
N ARG A 1054 -63.74 13.26 19.95
CA ARG A 1054 -65.18 12.98 19.90
C ARG A 1054 -65.49 11.54 19.46
N ASN A 1055 -64.70 10.97 18.55
CA ASN A 1055 -64.88 9.62 18.03
C ASN A 1055 -63.51 8.96 17.78
N TRP A 1056 -63.47 7.62 17.89
CA TRP A 1056 -62.33 6.84 17.42
C TRP A 1056 -62.27 6.82 15.89
N THR A 1057 -61.11 7.16 15.32
CA THR A 1057 -60.91 7.27 13.86
C THR A 1057 -60.25 6.05 13.23
N ASN A 1058 -60.02 4.97 13.99
CA ASN A 1058 -59.22 3.80 13.59
C ASN A 1058 -57.74 4.09 13.27
N VAL A 1059 -57.20 5.23 13.72
CA VAL A 1059 -55.81 5.62 13.49
C VAL A 1059 -55.10 5.88 14.83
N TRP A 1060 -54.03 5.13 15.09
CA TRP A 1060 -53.19 5.30 16.28
C TRP A 1060 -52.18 6.44 16.08
N GLN A 1061 -52.60 7.68 16.32
CA GLN A 1061 -51.74 8.87 16.27
C GLN A 1061 -51.52 9.47 17.67
N ASP A 1062 -50.37 10.14 17.86
CA ASP A 1062 -50.00 10.78 19.12
C ASP A 1062 -50.53 12.22 19.23
N THR A 1063 -51.34 12.64 18.27
CA THR A 1063 -52.00 13.94 18.21
C THR A 1063 -53.49 13.75 17.94
N ARG A 1064 -54.30 14.71 18.41
CA ARG A 1064 -55.74 14.71 18.18
C ARG A 1064 -56.08 14.74 16.68
N ILE A 1065 -57.00 13.89 16.27
CA ILE A 1065 -57.67 13.95 14.96
C ILE A 1065 -59.13 14.38 15.20
N GLY A 1066 -59.54 15.51 14.60
CA GLY A 1066 -60.89 16.06 14.72
C GLY A 1066 -61.08 17.05 15.88
N ASP A 1067 -62.34 17.38 16.17
CA ASP A 1067 -62.72 18.40 17.16
C ASP A 1067 -62.34 18.02 18.59
N GLU A 1068 -62.01 19.02 19.42
CA GLU A 1068 -61.75 18.90 20.86
C GLU A 1068 -63.04 18.92 21.69
N PRO A 1069 -63.38 17.83 22.41
CA PRO A 1069 -64.41 17.88 23.44
C PRO A 1069 -63.98 18.73 24.64
N LEU A 1070 -64.94 19.33 25.35
CA LEU A 1070 -64.67 20.08 26.60
C LEU A 1070 -64.23 19.17 27.75
N ASN A 1071 -64.71 17.92 27.76
CA ASN A 1071 -64.34 16.93 28.78
C ASN A 1071 -62.89 16.46 28.58
N ARG A 1072 -62.09 16.55 29.65
CA ARG A 1072 -60.67 16.18 29.67
C ARG A 1072 -60.37 15.41 30.95
N LEU A 1073 -59.48 14.43 30.85
CA LEU A 1073 -58.97 13.74 32.02
C LEU A 1073 -58.12 14.71 32.85
N ASN A 1074 -58.46 14.92 34.13
CA ASN A 1074 -57.75 15.83 35.02
C ASN A 1074 -56.48 15.22 35.60
N VAL A 1075 -55.49 14.97 34.74
CA VAL A 1075 -54.19 14.41 35.16
C VAL A 1075 -53.28 15.41 35.84
N LYS A 1076 -53.66 16.69 35.90
CA LYS A 1076 -52.90 17.72 36.61
C LYS A 1076 -53.02 17.53 38.12
N ASP A 1077 -54.25 17.38 38.60
CA ASP A 1077 -54.52 17.21 40.04
C ASP A 1077 -54.48 15.72 40.43
N TYR A 1078 -54.73 14.82 39.48
CA TYR A 1078 -54.74 13.36 39.67
C TYR A 1078 -53.85 12.65 38.61
N PRO A 1079 -52.51 12.69 38.78
CA PRO A 1079 -51.57 12.17 37.79
C PRO A 1079 -51.73 10.66 37.56
N ILE A 1080 -51.36 10.22 36.35
CA ILE A 1080 -51.27 8.80 36.01
C ILE A 1080 -50.08 8.21 36.77
N ILE A 1081 -50.33 7.21 37.60
CA ILE A 1081 -49.30 6.54 38.40
C ILE A 1081 -48.76 5.34 37.62
N LEU A 1082 -47.44 5.23 37.53
CA LEU A 1082 -46.73 4.15 36.86
C LEU A 1082 -45.70 3.54 37.82
N THR A 1083 -45.39 2.26 37.63
CA THR A 1083 -44.29 1.59 38.32
C THR A 1083 -43.42 0.88 37.29
N ASP A 1084 -42.11 0.79 37.55
CA ASP A 1084 -41.15 0.17 36.65
C ASP A 1084 -41.47 -1.31 36.37
N ASP A 1085 -42.00 -2.03 37.36
CA ASP A 1085 -42.41 -3.43 37.28
C ASP A 1085 -43.81 -3.64 36.67
N GLY A 1086 -44.55 -2.58 36.34
CA GLY A 1086 -45.91 -2.65 35.80
C GLY A 1086 -46.03 -2.10 34.40
N ALA A 1087 -45.46 -0.92 34.17
CA ALA A 1087 -45.60 -0.15 32.95
C ALA A 1087 -44.90 -0.77 31.75
N ILE A 1088 -45.50 -0.61 30.58
CA ILE A 1088 -44.94 -1.02 29.29
C ILE A 1088 -44.96 0.16 28.32
N GLU A 1089 -44.16 0.08 27.26
CA GLU A 1089 -44.30 0.98 26.12
C GLU A 1089 -45.54 0.61 25.32
N GLU A 1090 -46.59 1.42 25.40
CA GLU A 1090 -47.90 1.14 24.78
C GLU A 1090 -48.67 2.44 24.53
N LYS A 1091 -49.53 2.41 23.51
CA LYS A 1091 -50.52 3.46 23.25
C LYS A 1091 -51.87 2.98 23.76
N TRP A 1092 -52.55 3.81 24.54
CA TRP A 1092 -53.81 3.48 25.19
C TRP A 1092 -54.99 4.24 24.60
N LEU A 1093 -56.13 3.57 24.58
CA LEU A 1093 -57.43 4.08 24.15
C LEU A 1093 -58.48 3.73 25.18
N ILE A 1094 -59.02 4.73 25.86
CA ILE A 1094 -60.25 4.61 26.65
C ILE A 1094 -61.40 5.02 25.75
N LYS A 1095 -62.39 4.15 25.55
CA LYS A 1095 -63.57 4.39 24.70
C LYS A 1095 -64.84 4.34 25.52
N PHE A 1096 -65.54 5.46 25.64
CA PHE A 1096 -66.77 5.56 26.41
C PHE A 1096 -67.96 4.89 25.69
N THR A 1097 -68.64 4.00 26.41
CA THR A 1097 -69.83 3.25 25.95
C THR A 1097 -71.12 3.76 26.60
N SER A 1098 -71.01 4.47 27.71
CA SER A 1098 -72.07 5.24 28.37
C SER A 1098 -71.47 6.48 29.05
N SER A 1099 -72.26 7.20 29.84
CA SER A 1099 -71.77 8.35 30.62
C SER A 1099 -70.77 8.02 31.71
N SER A 1100 -70.67 6.76 32.12
CA SER A 1100 -69.75 6.29 33.15
C SER A 1100 -69.02 5.00 32.79
N GLN A 1101 -69.46 4.22 31.79
CA GLN A 1101 -68.82 2.96 31.39
C GLN A 1101 -67.93 3.15 30.17
N PHE A 1102 -66.76 2.51 30.17
CA PHE A 1102 -65.81 2.55 29.07
C PHE A 1102 -65.06 1.22 28.87
N GLU A 1103 -64.48 1.09 27.69
CA GLU A 1103 -63.61 -0.02 27.28
C GLU A 1103 -62.18 0.50 27.15
N LEU A 1104 -61.20 -0.25 27.67
CA LEU A 1104 -59.79 0.06 27.53
C LEU A 1104 -59.17 -0.83 26.45
N TYR A 1105 -58.44 -0.22 25.53
CA TYR A 1105 -57.66 -0.89 24.50
C TYR A 1105 -56.20 -0.44 24.52
N GLY A 1106 -55.26 -1.37 24.35
CA GLY A 1106 -53.88 -1.09 23.97
C GLY A 1106 -53.68 -1.30 22.46
N GLN A 1107 -52.74 -0.58 21.84
CA GLN A 1107 -52.44 -0.78 20.42
C GLN A 1107 -51.94 -2.20 20.15
N THR A 1108 -51.04 -2.69 21.00
CA THR A 1108 -50.46 -4.03 20.89
C THR A 1108 -51.28 -5.06 21.65
N LEU A 1109 -51.88 -4.67 22.78
CA LEU A 1109 -52.66 -5.58 23.64
C LEU A 1109 -54.08 -5.87 23.15
N GLY A 1110 -54.67 -5.00 22.32
CA GLY A 1110 -56.08 -5.09 21.96
C GLY A 1110 -57.01 -4.75 23.14
N PHE A 1111 -58.15 -5.43 23.26
CA PHE A 1111 -59.09 -5.22 24.36
C PHE A 1111 -58.48 -5.68 25.69
N VAL A 1112 -58.41 -4.78 26.67
CA VAL A 1112 -57.78 -5.05 27.96
C VAL A 1112 -58.84 -5.33 29.02
N LEU A 1113 -59.80 -4.42 29.19
CA LEU A 1113 -60.90 -4.58 30.13
C LEU A 1113 -62.06 -3.64 29.80
N LYS A 1114 -63.21 -3.90 30.43
CA LYS A 1114 -64.35 -2.99 30.49
C LYS A 1114 -64.62 -2.61 31.95
N THR A 1115 -64.75 -1.33 32.23
CA THR A 1115 -64.97 -0.81 33.59
C THR A 1115 -65.76 0.51 33.55
N ASP A 1116 -65.78 1.23 34.67
CA ASP A 1116 -66.46 2.49 34.84
C ASP A 1116 -65.58 3.55 35.53
N THR A 1117 -66.06 4.79 35.54
CA THR A 1117 -65.41 5.95 36.16
C THR A 1117 -65.59 6.02 37.68
N LEU A 1118 -66.24 5.03 38.32
CA LEU A 1118 -66.52 5.04 39.76
C LEU A 1118 -65.38 4.43 40.59
N GLN A 1119 -64.42 3.78 39.94
CA GLN A 1119 -63.25 3.15 40.54
C GLN A 1119 -61.97 3.52 39.80
N ASP A 1120 -60.83 3.32 40.45
CA ASP A 1120 -59.53 3.57 39.84
C ASP A 1120 -59.34 2.62 38.63
N LEU A 1121 -58.87 3.17 37.52
CA LEU A 1121 -58.51 2.36 36.36
C LEU A 1121 -57.09 1.82 36.56
N ALA A 1122 -56.98 0.58 37.03
CA ALA A 1122 -55.72 -0.11 37.29
C ALA A 1122 -55.65 -1.48 36.56
N PRO A 1123 -55.56 -1.52 35.22
CA PRO A 1123 -55.50 -2.76 34.45
C PRO A 1123 -54.25 -3.57 34.79
N ILE A 1124 -54.41 -4.86 35.12
CA ILE A 1124 -53.31 -5.73 35.55
C ILE A 1124 -52.49 -6.24 34.36
N ASN A 1125 -51.18 -6.03 34.42
CA ASN A 1125 -50.19 -6.66 33.56
C ASN A 1125 -50.08 -8.15 33.93
N PRO A 1126 -50.46 -9.09 33.04
CA PRO A 1126 -50.44 -10.51 33.34
C PRO A 1126 -49.02 -11.06 33.53
N ALA A 1127 -48.00 -10.39 32.98
CA ALA A 1127 -46.61 -10.81 33.06
C ALA A 1127 -46.01 -10.55 34.46
N THR A 1128 -46.33 -9.42 35.07
CA THR A 1128 -45.75 -8.99 36.35
C THR A 1128 -46.73 -9.02 37.53
N LYS A 1129 -48.03 -9.18 37.25
CA LYS A 1129 -49.13 -9.10 38.23
C LYS A 1129 -49.28 -7.73 38.88
N LYS A 1130 -48.74 -6.68 38.26
CA LYS A 1130 -48.84 -5.28 38.68
C LYS A 1130 -49.70 -4.49 37.68
N PRO A 1131 -50.32 -3.36 38.06
CA PRO A 1131 -51.04 -2.53 37.10
C PRO A 1131 -50.10 -1.98 36.01
N TYR A 1132 -50.55 -1.93 34.76
CA TYR A 1132 -49.82 -1.22 33.69
C TYR A 1132 -49.66 0.27 33.99
N PHE A 1133 -50.71 0.84 34.57
CA PHE A 1133 -50.80 2.21 35.08
C PHE A 1133 -51.99 2.25 36.04
N THR A 1134 -52.08 3.30 36.86
CA THR A 1134 -53.27 3.59 37.68
C THR A 1134 -53.74 5.01 37.39
N ILE A 1135 -55.00 5.15 36.99
CA ILE A 1135 -55.67 6.46 36.90
C ILE A 1135 -56.67 6.54 38.05
N PRO A 1136 -56.47 7.47 39.01
CA PRO A 1136 -57.43 7.68 40.10
C PRO A 1136 -58.81 8.01 39.55
N ARG A 1137 -59.88 7.47 40.16
CA ARG A 1137 -61.27 7.71 39.72
C ARG A 1137 -61.59 9.20 39.63
N GLU A 1138 -61.00 10.03 40.49
CA GLU A 1138 -61.21 11.48 40.53
C GLU A 1138 -60.73 12.19 39.26
N ALA A 1139 -59.78 11.60 38.52
CA ALA A 1139 -59.27 12.14 37.26
C ALA A 1139 -60.36 12.20 36.17
N PHE A 1140 -61.40 11.36 36.26
CA PHE A 1140 -62.53 11.33 35.33
C PHE A 1140 -63.58 12.42 35.61
N GLY A 1141 -63.45 13.15 36.71
CA GLY A 1141 -64.38 14.18 37.16
C GLY A 1141 -65.55 13.63 37.99
N THR A 1142 -65.98 14.37 39.01
CA THR A 1142 -67.19 14.05 39.80
C THR A 1142 -68.41 14.59 39.04
N ASP A 1143 -69.42 13.75 38.79
CA ASP A 1143 -70.66 14.11 38.08
C ASP A 1143 -70.50 14.67 36.65
N THR A 1144 -69.37 14.42 35.99
CA THR A 1144 -69.14 14.84 34.59
C THR A 1144 -69.62 13.75 33.62
N PRO A 1145 -70.66 13.98 32.80
CA PRO A 1145 -71.12 12.98 31.85
C PRO A 1145 -70.18 12.93 30.64
N TRP A 1146 -69.41 11.86 30.52
CA TRP A 1146 -68.71 11.53 29.28
C TRP A 1146 -69.74 11.18 28.19
N SER A 1147 -69.50 11.55 26.94
CA SER A 1147 -70.42 11.20 25.85
C SER A 1147 -70.07 9.84 25.27
N VAL A 1148 -71.09 9.09 24.81
CA VAL A 1148 -70.87 7.82 24.11
C VAL A 1148 -70.01 8.06 22.86
N GLN A 1149 -69.04 7.18 22.61
CA GLN A 1149 -67.99 7.27 21.58
C GLN A 1149 -66.87 8.29 21.84
N GLU A 1150 -66.92 9.10 22.90
CA GLU A 1150 -65.74 9.88 23.29
C GLU A 1150 -64.58 8.94 23.60
N VAL A 1151 -63.38 9.38 23.26
CA VAL A 1151 -62.17 8.62 23.50
C VAL A 1151 -61.09 9.46 24.15
N VAL A 1152 -60.37 8.86 25.08
CA VAL A 1152 -59.16 9.43 25.70
C VAL A 1152 -57.96 8.61 25.25
N ARG A 1153 -56.92 9.33 24.82
CA ARG A 1153 -55.69 8.78 24.24
C ARG A 1153 -54.49 9.26 25.03
N PHE A 1154 -53.59 8.33 25.36
CA PHE A 1154 -52.31 8.63 25.98
C PHE A 1154 -51.35 7.47 25.72
N ASN A 1155 -50.05 7.74 25.86
CA ASN A 1155 -49.00 6.74 25.70
C ASN A 1155 -48.30 6.54 27.05
N THR A 1156 -47.83 5.32 27.30
CA THR A 1156 -46.92 5.01 28.40
C THR A 1156 -45.58 4.58 27.82
N TRP A 1157 -44.50 4.83 28.56
CA TRP A 1157 -43.17 4.31 28.28
C TRP A 1157 -42.68 3.53 29.50
N GLY A 1158 -42.13 2.33 29.27
CA GLY A 1158 -41.48 1.53 30.30
C GLY A 1158 -39.98 1.85 30.43
N THR A 1159 -39.29 1.13 31.32
CA THR A 1159 -37.83 1.27 31.53
C THR A 1159 -36.98 0.36 30.64
N LEU A 1160 -37.61 -0.48 29.82
CA LEU A 1160 -36.94 -1.52 29.04
C LEU A 1160 -36.24 -0.95 27.80
N LEU A 1161 -34.91 -1.05 27.78
CA LEU A 1161 -34.04 -0.72 26.64
C LEU A 1161 -33.90 -1.95 25.72
N PRO A 1162 -34.45 -1.92 24.49
CA PRO A 1162 -34.32 -3.02 23.54
C PRO A 1162 -32.94 -3.05 22.87
N VAL A 1163 -32.25 -4.18 22.97
CA VAL A 1163 -30.88 -4.39 22.48
C VAL A 1163 -30.77 -5.72 21.76
N TRP A 1164 -30.28 -5.70 20.53
CA TRP A 1164 -29.92 -6.91 19.80
C TRP A 1164 -28.51 -7.35 20.18
N VAL A 1165 -28.39 -8.61 20.60
CA VAL A 1165 -27.11 -9.30 20.74
C VAL A 1165 -26.86 -10.12 19.49
N ILE A 1166 -25.73 -9.86 18.84
CA ILE A 1166 -25.28 -10.57 17.66
C ILE A 1166 -24.11 -11.46 18.07
N CYS A 1167 -24.17 -12.74 17.69
CA CYS A 1167 -23.09 -13.71 17.86
C CYS A 1167 -22.59 -14.17 16.50
N ALA A 1168 -21.30 -14.00 16.20
CA ALA A 1168 -20.68 -14.51 14.99
C ALA A 1168 -19.61 -15.56 15.33
N VAL A 1169 -19.70 -16.72 14.65
CA VAL A 1169 -18.85 -17.90 14.82
C VAL A 1169 -18.06 -18.11 13.53
N GLN A 1170 -16.74 -18.08 13.62
CA GLN A 1170 -15.86 -18.32 12.48
C GLN A 1170 -15.67 -19.82 12.21
N PRO A 1171 -15.48 -20.21 10.93
CA PRO A 1171 -15.06 -21.55 10.57
C PRO A 1171 -13.81 -21.99 11.33
N SER A 1172 -13.87 -23.16 11.99
CA SER A 1172 -12.76 -23.78 12.70
C SER A 1172 -12.86 -25.31 12.65
N ALA A 1173 -11.71 -25.96 12.52
CA ALA A 1173 -11.60 -27.43 12.57
C ALA A 1173 -11.58 -27.97 14.01
N ASP A 1174 -11.41 -27.10 15.02
CA ASP A 1174 -11.30 -27.50 16.41
C ASP A 1174 -12.68 -27.69 17.06
N ASN A 1175 -12.85 -28.79 17.79
CA ASN A 1175 -14.05 -29.02 18.60
C ASN A 1175 -14.14 -28.03 19.79
N PRO A 1176 -15.34 -27.58 20.19
CA PRO A 1176 -15.53 -26.75 21.38
C PRO A 1176 -14.98 -27.45 22.63
N LYS A 1177 -14.24 -26.71 23.48
CA LYS A 1177 -13.71 -27.23 24.76
C LYS A 1177 -14.19 -26.35 25.92
N GLY A 1178 -14.98 -26.93 26.82
CA GLY A 1178 -15.45 -26.28 28.06
C GLY A 1178 -16.59 -25.28 27.84
N SER A 1179 -16.95 -24.54 28.90
CA SER A 1179 -17.92 -23.45 28.84
C SER A 1179 -17.25 -22.14 28.40
N ASP A 1180 -17.91 -21.44 27.49
CA ASP A 1180 -17.49 -20.14 26.98
C ASP A 1180 -18.70 -19.20 26.80
N GLY A 1181 -18.47 -17.89 26.87
CA GLY A 1181 -19.54 -16.90 26.77
C GLY A 1181 -19.09 -15.47 27.04
N TYR A 1182 -20.03 -14.54 26.94
CA TYR A 1182 -19.82 -13.11 27.18
C TYR A 1182 -20.53 -12.65 28.46
N THR A 1183 -20.20 -11.47 28.96
CA THR A 1183 -20.95 -10.83 30.04
C THR A 1183 -21.46 -9.48 29.57
N GLN A 1184 -22.78 -9.29 29.56
CA GLN A 1184 -23.43 -8.00 29.33
C GLN A 1184 -23.92 -7.43 30.66
N VAL A 1185 -23.74 -6.13 30.86
CA VAL A 1185 -24.16 -5.43 32.07
C VAL A 1185 -24.93 -4.16 31.71
N LEU A 1186 -26.05 -3.93 32.40
CA LEU A 1186 -26.76 -2.65 32.43
C LEU A 1186 -26.16 -1.79 33.55
N PHE A 1187 -25.81 -0.57 33.19
CA PHE A 1187 -25.29 0.45 34.09
C PHE A 1187 -26.25 1.63 34.14
N GLY A 1188 -26.17 2.39 35.22
CA GLY A 1188 -26.80 3.69 35.37
C GLY A 1188 -26.50 4.25 36.75
N ASP A 1189 -26.75 5.53 36.90
CA ASP A 1189 -26.57 6.26 38.15
C ASP A 1189 -27.92 6.35 38.88
N THR A 1190 -27.86 6.41 40.21
CA THR A 1190 -29.04 6.47 41.08
C THR A 1190 -28.81 7.48 42.20
N ILE A 1191 -29.87 7.81 42.93
CA ILE A 1191 -29.85 8.80 44.00
C ILE A 1191 -29.58 8.09 45.34
N GLU A 1192 -28.58 8.56 46.09
CA GLU A 1192 -28.37 8.18 47.50
C GLU A 1192 -29.26 9.05 48.39
N ASN A 1193 -29.98 8.42 49.33
CA ASN A 1193 -30.66 9.13 50.43
C ASN A 1193 -29.72 9.39 51.60
#